data_AF-A0A2E1FQV5-F1
#
_entry.id   AF-A0A2E1FQV5-F1
#
_cell.length_a   1.000
_cell.length_b   1.000
_cell.length_c   1.000
_cell.angle_alpha   90.00
_cell.angle_beta   90.00
_cell.angle_gamma   90.00
#
_symmetry.space_group_name_H-M   'P 1'
#
loop_
_entity.id
_entity.type
_entity.pdbx_description
1 polymer ?
#
loop_
_entity_poly.entity_id
_entity_poly.type
_entity_poly.pdbx_seq_one_letter_code
_entity_poly.pdbx_strand_id
1 'polypeptide(L)'
;MMHRLSIILYISIISIHVSFGQSTSTKSYTLAEKGNFEKAREKAIALLEKDPRNALAKFSLSWVLKQTDSTPTHQAYLLACEALADFQESSSDKQKAVWRELPFSSNEIITLIEALANKVSLEALGSNQESLCATFLQLYTKATPTDRALVEQHLYTIAFEAATSKGSSQAYSSFISTHPMAPQVTEAYALKDRIDFTNAQETNTLENWESYINEHPNSLYINQAQKMLHVVAFEEVLEEHQVWAYEAFINTYPEALQIDNAKRNRDRIEYDVAAQINTINGWIHFLHTHPESEIFEEAHDQLGDLRYLKFTENSSTYGMWSLLNEHPENVNYARIVDHLIDLALAQKNDDLLLQALQIVPESYVLFILNSALEHYSWQGEESHIEVYLDRYESHLIDYPDMRQKANERLETYASAYTYNDFSSELQTRNAVFDPTYLKFLQSYKAYTWHLDEFHSLMNDDPTGVEKYLNDVQDFKINNPWIDELYTLFNDQSRTQQAHSISSTVNTENSEISPVPSANGKHLYYCLHTDAERVYEDIYRADYINDTWQAPVPISELNTAEYNEAPLNISSDGTEMIMFNSGSIQVSQKDIDGWGASEPVDEINISEWNADAQLVSTKEAIIFASRINEDVNLFVALKDNNGIISEPMNMGAVLNTSGMERSPFLHPDMKSLYFSSDGHGGFGGRDVFVSKRLHDSCWTCWSKPVNMGKQINSISNDWGFKISTDGEKAYFSKSGNVENKYDEDIYEITLPEERRPDLVATVEGYVLDRYSQPLKAKIIWEDLEANEIIGEANTDPSNGHYFIVLPTSKIYGYFVDSEGYYPVSSSVDLREQSKFITVDEDVDMVYVEDVLVGDQEVSIPINNIFFENGSKELLTISNAELERLAEFILDHQIGVMLSGHTDNVGSEESNQILSEQRALSVKNVLIDLGCPDDLLDTQGFGESLPVTDNETAKGRQTNRRVVLTISK
;
A
#
# COMPACT_ATOMS: atom_id res chain seq x y z
N MET A 1 62.14 -40.51 35.38
CA MET A 1 62.54 -40.30 36.78
C MET A 1 61.91 -41.43 37.60
N MET A 2 62.74 -42.34 38.15
CA MET A 2 62.40 -43.51 39.03
C MET A 2 61.45 -44.57 38.42
N HIS A 3 61.74 -45.86 38.24
CA HIS A 3 62.73 -46.78 38.80
C HIS A 3 63.33 -47.69 37.71
N ARG A 4 64.66 -47.65 37.58
CA ARG A 4 65.51 -48.77 37.17
C ARG A 4 65.98 -49.46 38.46
N LEU A 5 66.29 -50.77 38.35
CA LEU A 5 67.07 -51.66 39.24
C LEU A 5 66.26 -52.95 39.39
N SER A 6 66.60 -54.03 38.72
CA SER A 6 67.76 -54.84 39.12
C SER A 6 68.14 -55.84 38.02
N ILE A 7 69.35 -56.39 38.15
CA ILE A 7 69.93 -57.53 37.42
C ILE A 7 70.92 -57.12 36.31
N ILE A 8 72.07 -56.60 36.74
CA ILE A 8 73.39 -57.00 36.24
C ILE A 8 74.35 -56.97 37.45
N LEU A 9 74.81 -58.13 37.93
CA LEU A 9 76.19 -58.41 38.36
C LEU A 9 76.24 -59.78 39.08
N TYR A 10 76.85 -60.78 38.46
CA TYR A 10 78.03 -61.50 38.99
C TYR A 10 78.27 -62.76 38.15
N ILE A 11 79.22 -62.66 37.22
CA ILE A 11 80.03 -63.79 36.78
C ILE A 11 81.08 -64.05 37.89
N SER A 12 81.48 -65.32 38.06
CA SER A 12 82.49 -65.90 38.97
C SER A 12 81.86 -66.47 40.25
N ILE A 13 81.70 -67.78 40.42
CA ILE A 13 82.78 -68.72 40.79
C ILE A 13 82.23 -70.17 40.69
N ILE A 14 82.99 -71.07 40.01
CA ILE A 14 83.27 -72.51 40.32
C ILE A 14 82.04 -73.39 40.64
N SER A 15 81.70 -74.48 39.95
CA SER A 15 82.45 -75.52 39.26
C SER A 15 81.43 -76.44 38.58
N ILE A 16 81.77 -77.03 37.43
CA ILE A 16 81.62 -78.47 37.14
C ILE A 16 82.22 -78.66 35.73
N HIS A 17 83.42 -79.25 35.69
CA HIS A 17 83.92 -79.90 34.49
C HIS A 17 83.25 -81.26 34.39
N VAL A 18 82.29 -81.39 33.49
CA VAL A 18 82.10 -82.64 32.75
C VAL A 18 81.98 -82.29 31.27
N SER A 19 83.09 -82.52 30.57
CA SER A 19 83.16 -82.55 29.12
C SER A 19 82.37 -83.75 28.61
N PHE A 20 81.05 -83.60 28.45
CA PHE A 20 80.30 -84.38 27.47
C PHE A 20 80.19 -83.53 26.21
N GLY A 21 80.59 -84.12 25.08
CA GLY A 21 80.72 -83.43 23.80
C GLY A 21 79.47 -82.63 23.46
N GLN A 22 79.54 -81.31 23.68
CA GLN A 22 78.50 -80.39 23.25
C GLN A 22 78.28 -80.60 21.76
N SER A 23 77.06 -80.95 21.40
CA SER A 23 76.64 -81.02 20.00
C SER A 23 77.01 -79.71 19.32
N THR A 24 77.40 -79.78 18.06
CA THR A 24 77.86 -78.61 17.30
C THR A 24 76.83 -77.47 17.35
N SER A 25 75.53 -77.79 17.49
CA SER A 25 74.43 -76.84 17.64
C SER A 25 74.52 -75.96 18.89
N THR A 26 74.78 -76.51 20.08
CA THR A 26 74.87 -75.70 21.32
C THR A 26 76.11 -74.81 21.38
N LYS A 27 77.16 -75.17 20.63
CA LYS A 27 78.39 -74.36 20.54
C LYS A 27 78.18 -73.01 19.85
N SER A 28 77.20 -72.88 18.95
CA SER A 28 76.89 -71.59 18.31
C SER A 28 76.24 -70.62 19.30
N TYR A 29 75.21 -71.09 20.01
CA TYR A 29 74.50 -70.37 21.07
C TYR A 29 75.43 -69.93 22.23
N THR A 30 76.20 -70.87 22.78
CA THR A 30 77.10 -70.59 23.93
C THR A 30 78.27 -69.67 23.59
N LEU A 31 78.67 -69.58 22.31
CA LEU A 31 79.65 -68.60 21.86
C LEU A 31 79.06 -67.21 21.72
N ALA A 32 77.81 -67.12 21.24
CA ALA A 32 77.08 -65.85 21.17
C ALA A 32 76.85 -65.28 22.58
N GLU A 33 76.53 -66.13 23.56
CA GLU A 33 76.33 -65.74 24.97
C GLU A 33 77.60 -65.19 25.63
N LYS A 34 78.77 -65.68 25.21
CA LYS A 34 80.07 -65.22 25.69
C LYS A 34 80.59 -64.00 24.91
N GLY A 35 79.78 -63.40 24.04
CA GLY A 35 80.14 -62.23 23.23
C GLY A 35 81.11 -62.52 22.08
N ASN A 36 81.33 -63.78 21.71
CA ASN A 36 82.20 -64.15 20.59
C ASN A 36 81.40 -64.31 19.29
N PHE A 37 80.91 -63.17 18.79
CA PHE A 37 79.94 -63.11 17.70
C PHE A 37 80.45 -63.69 16.37
N GLU A 38 81.70 -63.44 15.98
CA GLU A 38 82.26 -63.96 14.71
C GLU A 38 82.30 -65.49 14.68
N LYS A 39 82.83 -66.12 15.73
CA LYS A 39 82.87 -67.59 15.82
C LYS A 39 81.50 -68.21 15.99
N ALA A 40 80.58 -67.50 16.65
CA ALA A 40 79.19 -67.94 16.79
C ALA A 40 78.48 -67.95 15.42
N ARG A 41 78.69 -66.91 14.61
CA ARG A 41 78.17 -66.78 13.24
C ARG A 41 78.68 -67.88 12.32
N GLU A 42 80.00 -68.10 12.24
CA GLU A 42 80.61 -69.15 11.41
C GLU A 42 80.03 -70.54 11.73
N LYS A 43 79.88 -70.84 13.03
CA LYS A 43 79.32 -72.12 13.46
C LYS A 43 77.84 -72.25 13.15
N ALA A 44 77.06 -71.19 13.34
CA ALA A 44 75.64 -71.22 13.03
C ALA A 44 75.41 -71.42 11.52
N ILE A 45 76.20 -70.77 10.65
CA ILE A 45 76.14 -70.95 9.19
C ILE A 45 76.51 -72.40 8.80
N ALA A 46 77.64 -72.91 9.30
CA ALA A 46 78.09 -74.28 9.01
C ALA A 46 77.10 -75.36 9.50
N LEU A 47 76.24 -75.02 10.47
CA LEU A 47 75.16 -75.88 10.92
C LEU A 47 73.95 -75.82 10.00
N LEU A 48 73.56 -74.63 9.55
CA LEU A 48 72.44 -74.45 8.63
C LEU A 48 72.73 -75.05 7.25
N GLU A 49 73.99 -75.11 6.82
CA GLU A 49 74.40 -75.86 5.61
C GLU A 49 74.13 -77.38 5.72
N LYS A 50 74.14 -77.91 6.94
CA LYS A 50 73.93 -79.36 7.20
C LYS A 50 72.49 -79.67 7.57
N ASP A 51 71.84 -78.78 8.30
CA ASP A 51 70.47 -78.90 8.79
C ASP A 51 69.77 -77.53 8.66
N PRO A 52 69.19 -77.24 7.48
CA PRO A 52 68.53 -75.97 7.22
C PRO A 52 67.31 -75.68 8.10
N ARG A 53 66.78 -76.68 8.85
CA ARG A 53 65.64 -76.52 9.77
C ARG A 53 66.07 -76.48 11.24
N ASN A 54 67.34 -76.21 11.52
CA ASN A 54 67.85 -76.17 12.89
C ASN A 54 67.44 -74.88 13.63
N ALA A 55 66.35 -74.94 14.40
CA ALA A 55 65.81 -73.79 15.12
C ALA A 55 66.83 -73.09 16.04
N LEU A 56 67.66 -73.85 16.76
CA LEU A 56 68.66 -73.28 17.68
C LEU A 56 69.80 -72.57 16.92
N ALA A 57 70.23 -73.11 15.77
CA ALA A 57 71.23 -72.46 14.93
C ALA A 57 70.68 -71.18 14.28
N LYS A 58 69.42 -71.19 13.80
CA LYS A 58 68.74 -70.00 13.27
C LYS A 58 68.57 -68.91 14.33
N PHE A 59 68.14 -69.28 15.54
CA PHE A 59 68.03 -68.34 16.66
C PHE A 59 69.39 -67.76 17.05
N SER A 60 70.42 -68.61 17.17
CA SER A 60 71.77 -68.15 17.53
C SER A 60 72.32 -67.21 16.46
N LEU A 61 72.10 -67.52 15.18
CA LEU A 61 72.51 -66.64 14.08
C LEU A 61 71.74 -65.31 14.14
N SER A 62 70.42 -65.33 14.27
CA SER A 62 69.60 -64.13 14.41
C SER A 62 70.06 -63.25 15.59
N TRP A 63 70.33 -63.86 16.74
CA TRP A 63 70.77 -63.14 17.93
C TRP A 63 72.15 -62.52 17.75
N VAL A 64 73.08 -63.22 17.11
CA VAL A 64 74.39 -62.67 16.75
C VAL A 64 74.23 -61.48 15.80
N LEU A 65 73.39 -61.62 14.76
CA LEU A 65 73.15 -60.55 13.79
C LEU A 65 72.52 -59.31 14.45
N LYS A 66 71.68 -59.49 15.47
CA LYS A 66 71.11 -58.38 16.27
C LYS A 66 72.18 -57.53 16.97
N GLN A 67 73.28 -58.14 17.40
CA GLN A 67 74.35 -57.47 18.17
C GLN A 67 75.40 -56.79 17.27
N THR A 68 75.38 -57.04 15.97
CA THR A 68 76.34 -56.49 15.01
C THR A 68 75.72 -55.39 14.17
N ASP A 69 76.24 -54.16 14.26
CA ASP A 69 75.71 -52.99 13.54
C ASP A 69 75.84 -53.08 12.00
N SER A 70 76.63 -54.02 11.49
CA SER A 70 76.95 -54.14 10.06
C SER A 70 75.99 -55.00 9.24
N THR A 71 74.97 -55.64 9.85
CA THR A 71 74.13 -56.64 9.16
C THR A 71 72.65 -56.20 9.07
N PRO A 72 71.93 -56.50 7.97
CA PRO A 72 70.53 -56.06 7.82
C PRO A 72 69.62 -56.63 8.91
N THR A 73 69.02 -55.75 9.73
CA THR A 73 68.08 -56.08 10.81
C THR A 73 66.93 -56.98 10.34
N HIS A 74 66.49 -56.85 9.08
CA HIS A 74 65.45 -57.69 8.48
C HIS A 74 65.90 -59.16 8.31
N GLN A 75 67.16 -59.40 7.94
CA GLN A 75 67.68 -60.76 7.80
C GLN A 75 67.74 -61.48 9.16
N ALA A 76 68.14 -60.76 10.21
CA ALA A 76 68.09 -61.28 11.58
C ALA A 76 66.64 -61.63 11.98
N TYR A 77 65.68 -60.77 11.63
CA TYR A 77 64.27 -60.99 11.93
C TYR A 77 63.68 -62.22 11.22
N LEU A 78 63.95 -62.40 9.93
CA LEU A 78 63.51 -63.59 9.17
C LEU A 78 64.05 -64.88 9.79
N LEU A 79 65.34 -64.90 10.13
CA LEU A 79 65.97 -66.05 10.78
C LEU A 79 65.32 -66.37 12.14
N ALA A 80 64.93 -65.36 12.93
CA ALA A 80 64.20 -65.60 14.17
C ALA A 80 62.78 -66.13 13.90
N CYS A 81 62.08 -65.61 12.89
CA CYS A 81 60.75 -66.08 12.49
C CYS A 81 60.75 -67.53 12.01
N GLU A 82 61.76 -67.90 11.21
CA GLU A 82 62.01 -69.28 10.79
C GLU A 82 62.42 -70.16 11.96
N ALA A 83 63.26 -69.66 12.88
CA ALA A 83 63.61 -70.39 14.10
C ALA A 83 62.37 -70.73 14.92
N LEU A 84 61.41 -69.81 15.04
CA LEU A 84 60.15 -70.06 15.74
C LEU A 84 59.30 -71.11 15.02
N ALA A 85 59.19 -71.04 13.69
CA ALA A 85 58.43 -72.02 12.90
C ALA A 85 59.06 -73.42 13.01
N ASP A 86 60.36 -73.54 12.81
CA ASP A 86 61.09 -74.81 12.95
C ASP A 86 61.05 -75.32 14.40
N PHE A 87 61.05 -74.44 15.41
CA PHE A 87 60.89 -74.83 16.81
C PHE A 87 59.50 -75.45 17.07
N GLN A 88 58.44 -74.86 16.51
CA GLN A 88 57.06 -75.32 16.63
C GLN A 88 56.81 -76.61 15.85
N GLU A 89 57.37 -76.75 14.64
CA GLU A 89 57.18 -77.89 13.76
C GLU A 89 58.11 -79.08 14.07
N SER A 90 59.19 -78.87 14.83
CA SER A 90 60.15 -79.93 15.10
C SER A 90 59.50 -81.10 15.85
N SER A 91 59.62 -82.29 15.27
CA SER A 91 59.26 -83.57 15.89
C SER A 91 60.47 -84.31 16.45
N SER A 92 61.67 -83.73 16.39
CA SER A 92 62.92 -84.39 16.79
C SER A 92 63.13 -84.38 18.30
N ASP A 93 62.99 -85.54 18.95
CA ASP A 93 63.29 -85.72 20.39
C ASP A 93 64.72 -85.29 20.76
N LYS A 94 65.66 -85.44 19.82
CA LYS A 94 67.06 -85.08 20.00
C LYS A 94 67.30 -83.57 20.01
N GLN A 95 66.61 -82.81 19.15
CA GLN A 95 66.67 -81.34 19.20
C GLN A 95 65.95 -80.81 20.44
N LYS A 96 64.78 -81.35 20.78
CA LYS A 96 64.01 -80.98 21.98
C LYS A 96 64.76 -81.23 23.29
N ALA A 97 65.51 -82.32 23.39
CA ALA A 97 66.37 -82.59 24.55
C ALA A 97 67.45 -81.51 24.73
N VAL A 98 68.08 -81.08 23.63
CA VAL A 98 69.10 -80.03 23.63
C VAL A 98 68.53 -78.67 24.04
N TRP A 99 67.28 -78.38 23.68
CA TRP A 99 66.61 -77.13 24.06
C TRP A 99 66.32 -77.05 25.56
N ARG A 100 66.04 -78.17 26.23
CA ARG A 100 65.77 -78.20 27.69
C ARG A 100 66.98 -77.84 28.55
N GLU A 101 68.19 -78.01 28.02
CA GLU A 101 69.45 -77.73 28.73
C GLU A 101 69.97 -76.31 28.48
N LEU A 102 69.29 -75.52 27.65
CA LEU A 102 69.65 -74.15 27.31
C LEU A 102 68.51 -73.19 27.69
N PRO A 103 68.79 -71.88 27.91
CA PRO A 103 67.76 -70.84 27.95
C PRO A 103 67.22 -70.57 26.53
N PHE A 104 66.71 -71.61 25.88
CA PHE A 104 66.18 -71.58 24.52
C PHE A 104 64.77 -72.16 24.52
N SER A 105 63.78 -71.26 24.43
CA SER A 105 62.36 -71.59 24.44
C SER A 105 61.63 -70.80 23.36
N SER A 106 60.39 -71.17 23.07
CA SER A 106 59.52 -70.36 22.21
C SER A 106 59.42 -68.91 22.68
N ASN A 107 59.38 -68.67 24.00
CA ASN A 107 59.30 -67.33 24.56
C ASN A 107 60.57 -66.52 24.28
N GLU A 108 61.76 -67.12 24.40
CA GLU A 108 63.02 -66.43 24.08
C GLU A 108 63.13 -66.08 22.59
N ILE A 109 62.64 -66.97 21.71
CA ILE A 109 62.55 -66.69 20.27
C ILE A 109 61.57 -65.53 20.00
N ILE A 110 60.40 -65.54 20.66
CA ILE A 110 59.40 -64.46 20.55
C ILE A 110 59.98 -63.13 21.05
N THR A 111 60.61 -63.09 22.23
CA THR A 111 61.28 -61.89 22.77
C THR A 111 62.33 -61.34 21.80
N LEU A 112 63.08 -62.22 21.12
CA LEU A 112 64.06 -61.81 20.11
C LEU A 112 63.38 -61.20 18.86
N ILE A 113 62.30 -61.82 18.37
CA ILE A 113 61.46 -61.32 17.27
C ILE A 113 60.90 -59.94 17.62
N GLU A 114 60.29 -59.79 18.80
CA GLU A 114 59.71 -58.54 19.28
C GLU A 114 60.75 -57.44 19.41
N ALA A 115 61.92 -57.73 20.00
CA ALA A 115 62.96 -56.72 20.16
C ALA A 115 63.63 -56.32 18.83
N LEU A 116 63.71 -57.23 17.84
CA LEU A 116 64.17 -56.90 16.48
C LEU A 116 63.14 -56.06 15.74
N ALA A 117 61.85 -56.38 15.87
CA ALA A 117 60.77 -55.59 15.30
C ALA A 117 60.67 -54.20 15.96
N ASN A 118 60.75 -54.10 17.29
CA ASN A 118 60.63 -52.84 18.02
C ASN A 118 61.76 -51.85 17.69
N LYS A 119 62.98 -52.34 17.42
CA LYS A 119 64.06 -51.48 16.94
C LYS A 119 63.67 -50.77 15.63
N VAL A 120 63.11 -51.53 14.68
CA VAL A 120 62.70 -51.01 13.37
C VAL A 120 61.41 -50.20 13.46
N SER A 121 60.50 -50.52 14.39
CA SER A 121 59.31 -49.71 14.63
C SER A 121 59.67 -48.32 15.16
N LEU A 122 60.64 -48.20 16.08
CA LEU A 122 61.12 -46.90 16.57
C LEU A 122 61.81 -46.08 15.48
N GLU A 123 62.58 -46.72 14.60
CA GLU A 123 63.18 -46.06 13.42
C GLU A 123 62.09 -45.54 12.46
N ALA A 124 61.05 -46.33 12.20
CA ALA A 124 59.92 -45.92 11.38
C ALA A 124 59.14 -44.74 12.03
N LEU A 125 58.84 -44.83 13.33
CA LEU A 125 58.13 -43.78 14.10
C LEU A 125 58.92 -42.48 14.23
N GLY A 126 60.25 -42.54 14.27
CA GLY A 126 61.13 -41.37 14.31
C GLY A 126 61.36 -40.72 12.95
N SER A 127 60.90 -41.35 11.87
CA SER A 127 61.04 -40.87 10.49
C SER A 127 59.74 -40.22 10.00
N ASN A 128 59.85 -39.31 9.03
CA ASN A 128 58.71 -38.75 8.30
C ASN A 128 58.57 -39.40 6.91
N GLN A 129 58.90 -40.68 6.78
CA GLN A 129 58.93 -41.40 5.49
C GLN A 129 57.90 -42.52 5.44
N GLU A 130 56.87 -42.32 4.61
CA GLU A 130 55.81 -43.30 4.34
C GLU A 130 56.38 -44.67 3.96
N SER A 131 57.41 -44.69 3.11
CA SER A 131 58.06 -45.92 2.64
C SER A 131 58.67 -46.76 3.76
N LEU A 132 59.19 -46.14 4.83
CA LEU A 132 59.78 -46.88 5.95
C LEU A 132 58.70 -47.54 6.81
N CYS A 133 57.62 -46.82 7.10
CA CYS A 133 56.47 -47.37 7.81
C CYS A 133 55.78 -48.50 7.02
N ALA A 134 55.56 -48.31 5.71
CA ALA A 134 54.99 -49.33 4.83
C ALA A 134 55.89 -50.57 4.75
N THR A 135 57.21 -50.39 4.62
CA THR A 135 58.19 -51.49 4.61
C THR A 135 58.16 -52.26 5.93
N PHE A 136 58.05 -51.58 7.08
CA PHE A 136 57.91 -52.24 8.37
C PHE A 136 56.65 -53.10 8.44
N LEU A 137 55.49 -52.54 8.08
CA LEU A 137 54.20 -53.25 8.13
C LEU A 137 54.19 -54.47 7.21
N GLN A 138 54.84 -54.40 6.05
CA GLN A 138 54.94 -55.50 5.09
C GLN A 138 55.92 -56.60 5.55
N LEU A 139 57.11 -56.22 6.03
CA LEU A 139 58.20 -57.16 6.26
C LEU A 139 58.23 -57.76 7.67
N TYR A 140 57.66 -57.08 8.67
CA TYR A 140 57.71 -57.48 10.08
C TYR A 140 56.34 -57.99 10.57
N THR A 141 55.81 -59.02 9.90
CA THR A 141 54.45 -59.55 10.10
C THR A 141 54.18 -60.18 11.47
N LYS A 142 55.21 -60.67 12.16
CA LYS A 142 55.14 -61.23 13.53
C LYS A 142 55.50 -60.22 14.64
N ALA A 143 55.59 -58.92 14.33
CA ALA A 143 55.78 -57.88 15.35
C ALA A 143 54.58 -57.79 16.32
N THR A 144 54.75 -57.16 17.49
CA THR A 144 53.65 -57.03 18.45
C THR A 144 52.46 -56.26 17.84
N PRO A 145 51.20 -56.59 18.21
CA PRO A 145 50.04 -55.83 17.75
C PRO A 145 50.16 -54.34 18.07
N THR A 146 50.73 -53.99 19.23
CA THR A 146 50.95 -52.61 19.67
C THR A 146 51.94 -51.86 18.78
N ASP A 147 53.11 -52.45 18.50
CA ASP A 147 54.13 -51.80 17.64
C ASP A 147 53.59 -51.60 16.21
N ARG A 148 52.87 -52.60 15.68
CA ARG A 148 52.25 -52.50 14.36
C ARG A 148 51.19 -51.41 14.31
N ALA A 149 50.29 -51.35 15.30
CA ALA A 149 49.25 -50.33 15.37
C ALA A 149 49.83 -48.91 15.50
N LEU A 150 50.90 -48.72 16.28
CA LEU A 150 51.57 -47.42 16.40
C LEU A 150 52.20 -46.98 15.07
N VAL A 151 52.93 -47.88 14.38
CA VAL A 151 53.55 -47.56 13.09
C VAL A 151 52.49 -47.30 12.01
N GLU A 152 51.39 -48.05 12.04
CA GLU A 152 50.25 -47.86 11.14
C GLU A 152 49.54 -46.53 11.39
N GLN A 153 49.30 -46.15 12.65
CA GLN A 153 48.75 -44.84 12.99
C GLN A 153 49.67 -43.69 12.55
N HIS A 154 50.99 -43.84 12.73
CA HIS A 154 51.97 -42.86 12.28
C HIS A 154 52.02 -42.74 10.75
N LEU A 155 51.94 -43.87 10.03
CA LEU A 155 51.82 -43.90 8.57
C LEU A 155 50.60 -43.07 8.11
N TYR A 156 49.45 -43.26 8.74
CA TYR A 156 48.24 -42.50 8.43
C TYR A 156 48.41 -41.00 8.65
N THR A 157 49.06 -40.59 9.75
CA THR A 157 49.35 -39.17 10.02
C THR A 157 50.24 -38.57 8.93
N ILE A 158 51.34 -39.22 8.57
CA ILE A 158 52.26 -38.72 7.52
C ILE A 158 51.54 -38.59 6.17
N ALA A 159 50.79 -39.63 5.79
CA ALA A 159 50.08 -39.64 4.52
C ALA A 159 48.99 -38.54 4.46
N PHE A 160 48.32 -38.27 5.58
CA PHE A 160 47.32 -37.20 5.68
C PHE A 160 47.95 -35.80 5.63
N GLU A 161 49.08 -35.59 6.32
CA GLU A 161 49.84 -34.34 6.25
C GLU A 161 50.35 -34.06 4.83
N ALA A 162 50.80 -35.10 4.12
CA ALA A 162 51.22 -35.00 2.73
C ALA A 162 50.05 -34.62 1.79
N ALA A 163 48.85 -35.18 2.02
CA ALA A 163 47.65 -34.77 1.30
C ALA A 163 47.28 -33.30 1.60
N THR A 164 47.38 -32.90 2.86
CA THR A 164 47.08 -31.54 3.32
C THR A 164 48.04 -30.51 2.76
N SER A 165 49.33 -30.82 2.69
CA SER A 165 50.33 -29.95 2.07
C SER A 165 50.08 -29.72 0.58
N LYS A 166 49.45 -30.67 -0.13
CA LYS A 166 49.07 -30.50 -1.53
C LYS A 166 47.77 -29.71 -1.69
N GLY A 167 46.88 -29.77 -0.69
CA GLY A 167 45.65 -28.97 -0.62
C GLY A 167 44.70 -29.12 -1.81
N SER A 168 44.64 -30.30 -2.45
CA SER A 168 43.80 -30.55 -3.63
C SER A 168 42.88 -31.75 -3.44
N SER A 169 41.72 -31.71 -4.11
CA SER A 169 40.73 -32.80 -4.08
C SER A 169 41.32 -34.16 -4.47
N GLN A 170 42.19 -34.19 -5.49
CA GLN A 170 42.87 -35.41 -5.92
C GLN A 170 43.81 -35.96 -4.84
N ALA A 171 44.48 -35.10 -4.08
CA ALA A 171 45.38 -35.52 -3.01
C ALA A 171 44.62 -36.19 -1.85
N TYR A 172 43.50 -35.60 -1.43
CA TYR A 172 42.64 -36.21 -0.41
C TYR A 172 41.95 -37.48 -0.90
N SER A 173 41.49 -37.52 -2.16
CA SER A 173 40.93 -38.72 -2.79
C SER A 173 41.94 -39.88 -2.81
N SER A 174 43.20 -39.58 -3.15
CA SER A 174 44.28 -40.57 -3.10
C SER A 174 44.45 -41.11 -1.67
N PHE A 175 44.54 -40.24 -0.66
CA PHE A 175 44.68 -40.64 0.74
C PHE A 175 43.53 -41.53 1.23
N ILE A 176 42.29 -41.14 0.93
CA ILE A 176 41.08 -41.89 1.30
C ILE A 176 41.10 -43.29 0.67
N SER A 177 41.49 -43.39 -0.60
CA SER A 177 41.53 -44.65 -1.33
C SER A 177 42.66 -45.59 -0.85
N THR A 178 43.81 -45.04 -0.46
CA THR A 178 44.97 -45.81 -0.02
C THR A 178 44.90 -46.20 1.45
N HIS A 179 44.24 -45.38 2.28
CA HIS A 179 44.14 -45.57 3.74
C HIS A 179 42.69 -45.46 4.26
N PRO A 180 41.75 -46.30 3.79
CA PRO A 180 40.33 -46.18 4.13
C PRO A 180 40.01 -46.42 5.63
N MET A 181 40.93 -47.02 6.38
CA MET A 181 40.79 -47.29 7.82
C MET A 181 41.48 -46.24 8.71
N ALA A 182 42.06 -45.19 8.12
CA ALA A 182 42.72 -44.14 8.88
C ALA A 182 41.70 -43.30 9.69
N PRO A 183 42.01 -42.91 10.94
CA PRO A 183 41.13 -42.04 11.73
C PRO A 183 40.80 -40.70 11.07
N GLN A 184 41.70 -40.18 10.23
CA GLN A 184 41.58 -38.90 9.53
C GLN A 184 40.70 -38.97 8.28
N VAL A 185 40.16 -40.14 7.89
CA VAL A 185 39.34 -40.29 6.67
C VAL A 185 38.13 -39.35 6.69
N THR A 186 37.42 -39.22 7.81
CA THR A 186 36.28 -38.31 7.93
C THR A 186 36.68 -36.85 7.70
N GLU A 187 37.83 -36.44 8.24
CA GLU A 187 38.38 -35.10 8.05
C GLU A 187 38.84 -34.87 6.61
N ALA A 188 39.48 -35.87 6.00
CA ALA A 188 39.89 -35.83 4.60
C ALA A 188 38.68 -35.69 3.65
N TYR A 189 37.57 -36.38 3.92
CA TYR A 189 36.32 -36.22 3.16
C TYR A 189 35.78 -34.80 3.29
N ALA A 190 35.73 -34.23 4.51
CA ALA A 190 35.24 -32.87 4.73
C ALA A 190 36.10 -31.80 4.04
N LEU A 191 37.42 -31.97 4.03
CA LEU A 191 38.35 -31.07 3.34
C LEU A 191 38.23 -31.18 1.81
N LYS A 192 38.10 -32.41 1.28
CA LYS A 192 37.83 -32.66 -0.14
C LYS A 192 36.53 -31.97 -0.57
N ASP A 193 35.45 -32.21 0.17
CA ASP A 193 34.11 -31.66 -0.09
C ASP A 193 34.14 -30.12 -0.16
N ARG A 194 34.80 -29.46 0.80
CA ARG A 194 34.97 -27.99 0.78
C ARG A 194 35.73 -27.49 -0.45
N ILE A 195 36.78 -28.20 -0.86
CA ILE A 195 37.58 -27.81 -2.04
C ILE A 195 36.77 -27.99 -3.32
N ASP A 196 36.07 -29.11 -3.47
CA ASP A 196 35.24 -29.38 -4.64
C ASP A 196 34.09 -28.36 -4.76
N PHE A 197 33.50 -27.96 -3.62
CA PHE A 197 32.50 -26.89 -3.58
C PHE A 197 33.09 -25.55 -4.06
N THR A 198 34.28 -25.19 -3.56
CA THR A 198 34.96 -23.95 -3.94
C THR A 198 35.28 -23.94 -5.45
N ASN A 199 35.74 -25.07 -5.99
CA ASN A 199 36.00 -25.19 -7.43
C ASN A 199 34.73 -25.03 -8.27
N ALA A 200 33.60 -25.59 -7.80
CA ALA A 200 32.30 -25.40 -8.44
C ALA A 200 31.87 -23.91 -8.41
N GLN A 201 32.12 -23.20 -7.31
CA GLN A 201 31.89 -21.75 -7.22
C GLN A 201 32.76 -20.93 -8.17
N GLU A 202 34.04 -21.25 -8.31
CA GLU A 202 34.97 -20.50 -9.16
C GLU A 202 34.65 -20.66 -10.66
N THR A 203 34.15 -21.83 -11.05
CA THR A 203 33.80 -22.13 -12.45
C THR A 203 32.38 -21.68 -12.79
N ASN A 204 31.45 -21.84 -11.85
CA ASN A 204 30.07 -21.37 -11.90
C ASN A 204 29.29 -21.75 -13.18
N THR A 205 29.40 -23.01 -13.61
CA THR A 205 28.63 -23.56 -14.75
C THR A 205 27.63 -24.61 -14.28
N LEU A 206 26.57 -24.83 -15.07
CA LEU A 206 25.55 -25.85 -14.80
C LEU A 206 26.17 -27.24 -14.60
N GLU A 207 27.01 -27.67 -15.54
CA GLU A 207 27.69 -28.98 -15.52
C GLU A 207 28.51 -29.17 -14.23
N ASN A 208 29.20 -28.14 -13.76
CA ASN A 208 30.06 -28.24 -12.58
C ASN A 208 29.25 -28.30 -11.28
N TRP A 209 28.16 -27.54 -11.20
CA TRP A 209 27.25 -27.61 -10.07
C TRP A 209 26.53 -28.96 -9.99
N GLU A 210 26.07 -29.50 -11.13
CA GLU A 210 25.49 -30.85 -11.21
C GLU A 210 26.50 -31.93 -10.82
N SER A 211 27.73 -31.84 -11.33
CA SER A 211 28.81 -32.77 -10.98
C SER A 211 29.07 -32.77 -9.48
N TYR A 212 29.16 -31.58 -8.86
CA TYR A 212 29.37 -31.46 -7.42
C TYR A 212 28.23 -32.09 -6.60
N ILE A 213 26.97 -31.78 -6.95
CA ILE A 213 25.79 -32.31 -6.26
C ILE A 213 25.73 -33.84 -6.36
N ASN A 214 26.05 -34.39 -7.53
CA ASN A 214 26.06 -35.84 -7.78
C ASN A 214 27.20 -36.56 -7.05
N GLU A 215 28.37 -35.94 -6.98
CA GLU A 215 29.55 -36.52 -6.31
C GLU A 215 29.47 -36.42 -4.78
N HIS A 216 28.76 -35.41 -4.24
CA HIS A 216 28.69 -35.11 -2.80
C HIS A 216 27.26 -34.99 -2.25
N PRO A 217 26.39 -36.01 -2.41
CA PRO A 217 24.97 -35.93 -2.05
C PRO A 217 24.69 -35.74 -0.54
N ASN A 218 25.68 -35.99 0.32
CA ASN A 218 25.58 -35.82 1.77
C ASN A 218 26.43 -34.64 2.30
N SER A 219 26.84 -33.73 1.40
CA SER A 219 27.64 -32.56 1.77
C SER A 219 26.85 -31.61 2.69
N LEU A 220 27.59 -30.88 3.54
CA LEU A 220 27.04 -29.74 4.28
C LEU A 220 26.68 -28.56 3.37
N TYR A 221 27.28 -28.47 2.18
CA TYR A 221 27.03 -27.40 1.22
C TYR A 221 25.97 -27.76 0.18
N ILE A 222 25.34 -28.93 0.26
CA ILE A 222 24.44 -29.45 -0.77
C ILE A 222 23.27 -28.49 -1.07
N ASN A 223 22.66 -27.91 -0.03
CA ASN A 223 21.57 -26.94 -0.18
C ASN A 223 22.05 -25.64 -0.83
N GLN A 224 23.29 -25.22 -0.55
CA GLN A 224 23.87 -24.02 -1.15
C GLN A 224 24.23 -24.27 -2.61
N ALA A 225 24.79 -25.44 -2.94
CA ALA A 225 25.10 -25.84 -4.30
C ALA A 225 23.82 -25.94 -5.17
N GLN A 226 22.74 -26.52 -4.63
CA GLN A 226 21.44 -26.55 -5.32
C GLN A 226 20.90 -25.15 -5.60
N LYS A 227 21.02 -24.21 -4.66
CA LYS A 227 20.62 -22.81 -4.90
C LYS A 227 21.45 -22.16 -6.01
N MET A 228 22.76 -22.37 -6.02
CA MET A 228 23.63 -21.82 -7.07
C MET A 228 23.34 -22.45 -8.43
N LEU A 229 23.07 -23.76 -8.49
CA LEU A 229 22.62 -24.45 -9.70
C LEU A 229 21.37 -23.79 -10.28
N HIS A 230 20.36 -23.53 -9.43
CA HIS A 230 19.12 -22.89 -9.87
C HIS A 230 19.34 -21.47 -10.41
N VAL A 231 20.27 -20.71 -9.83
CA VAL A 231 20.63 -19.37 -10.30
C VAL A 231 21.24 -19.45 -11.70
N VAL A 232 22.27 -20.28 -11.88
CA VAL A 232 22.96 -20.40 -13.18
C VAL A 232 22.03 -20.97 -14.25
N ALA A 233 21.21 -21.98 -13.91
CA ALA A 233 20.20 -22.52 -14.82
C ALA A 233 19.17 -21.47 -15.25
N PHE A 234 18.79 -20.56 -14.35
CA PHE A 234 17.87 -19.47 -14.68
C PHE A 234 18.53 -18.42 -15.58
N GLU A 235 19.81 -18.09 -15.36
CA GLU A 235 20.59 -17.18 -16.21
C GLU A 235 20.66 -17.69 -17.66
N GLU A 236 20.92 -18.98 -17.89
CA GLU A 236 20.92 -19.58 -19.24
C GLU A 236 19.55 -19.45 -19.93
N VAL A 237 18.47 -19.59 -19.17
CA VAL A 237 17.10 -19.47 -19.69
C VAL A 237 16.74 -18.02 -20.02
N LEU A 238 17.24 -17.06 -19.23
CA LEU A 238 17.12 -15.62 -19.54
C LEU A 238 17.82 -15.26 -20.86
N GLU A 239 18.98 -15.86 -21.14
CA GLU A 239 19.70 -15.65 -22.41
C GLU A 239 18.98 -16.27 -23.62
N GLU A 240 18.42 -17.48 -23.47
CA GLU A 240 17.69 -18.15 -24.56
C GLU A 240 16.38 -17.41 -24.91
N HIS A 241 15.69 -16.89 -23.89
CA HIS A 241 14.46 -16.08 -24.02
C HIS A 241 13.36 -16.75 -24.88
N GLN A 242 13.09 -18.04 -24.60
CA GLN A 242 12.05 -18.82 -25.27
C GLN A 242 11.10 -19.47 -24.26
N VAL A 243 9.80 -19.55 -24.59
CA VAL A 243 8.76 -20.17 -23.75
C VAL A 243 9.18 -21.58 -23.29
N TRP A 244 9.62 -22.43 -24.23
CA TRP A 244 10.02 -23.81 -23.93
C TRP A 244 11.20 -23.89 -22.95
N ALA A 245 12.09 -22.90 -22.92
CA ALA A 245 13.24 -22.86 -22.02
C ALA A 245 12.78 -22.53 -20.59
N TYR A 246 11.87 -21.56 -20.42
CA TYR A 246 11.26 -21.27 -19.13
C TYR A 246 10.41 -22.44 -18.62
N GLU A 247 9.64 -23.10 -19.48
CA GLU A 247 8.90 -24.32 -19.11
C GLU A 247 9.83 -25.46 -18.69
N ALA A 248 10.93 -25.66 -19.41
CA ALA A 248 11.93 -26.67 -19.05
C ALA A 248 12.53 -26.36 -17.67
N PHE A 249 12.87 -25.10 -17.39
CA PHE A 249 13.36 -24.68 -16.06
C PHE A 249 12.33 -24.93 -14.96
N ILE A 250 11.09 -24.49 -15.16
CA ILE A 250 10.00 -24.65 -14.18
C ILE A 250 9.78 -26.12 -13.83
N ASN A 251 9.79 -27.00 -14.84
CA ASN A 251 9.59 -28.43 -14.64
C ASN A 251 10.81 -29.13 -14.03
N THR A 252 12.02 -28.65 -14.32
CA THR A 252 13.27 -29.27 -13.87
C THR A 252 13.61 -28.85 -12.44
N TYR A 253 13.34 -27.60 -12.07
CA TYR A 253 13.70 -27.01 -10.77
C TYR A 253 12.49 -26.39 -10.04
N PRO A 254 11.42 -27.16 -9.74
CA PRO A 254 10.17 -26.61 -9.18
C PRO A 254 10.32 -25.99 -7.78
N GLU A 255 11.43 -26.25 -7.07
CA GLU A 255 11.75 -25.66 -5.76
C GLU A 255 12.69 -24.44 -5.85
N ALA A 256 13.01 -23.97 -7.07
CA ALA A 256 13.84 -22.80 -7.25
C ALA A 256 13.15 -21.50 -6.81
N LEU A 257 13.91 -20.58 -6.23
CA LEU A 257 13.39 -19.25 -5.83
C LEU A 257 13.01 -18.40 -7.04
N GLN A 258 13.52 -18.74 -8.22
CA GLN A 258 13.29 -18.03 -9.49
C GLN A 258 12.02 -18.52 -10.21
N ILE A 259 11.25 -19.46 -9.66
CA ILE A 259 10.06 -20.01 -10.34
C ILE A 259 9.05 -18.94 -10.70
N ASP A 260 8.77 -18.01 -9.80
CA ASP A 260 7.81 -16.94 -10.09
C ASP A 260 8.35 -15.99 -11.16
N ASN A 261 9.65 -15.68 -11.15
CA ASN A 261 10.30 -14.91 -12.22
C ASN A 261 10.24 -15.65 -13.58
N ALA A 262 10.46 -16.97 -13.59
CA ALA A 262 10.39 -17.79 -14.79
C ALA A 262 8.98 -17.84 -15.38
N LYS A 263 7.95 -18.00 -14.52
CA LYS A 263 6.54 -17.94 -14.92
C LYS A 263 6.20 -16.58 -15.52
N ARG A 264 6.57 -15.49 -14.85
CA ARG A 264 6.32 -14.12 -15.34
C ARG A 264 6.94 -13.86 -16.70
N ASN A 265 8.20 -14.24 -16.89
CA ASN A 265 8.89 -14.06 -18.17
C ASN A 265 8.28 -14.92 -19.29
N ARG A 266 7.93 -16.18 -19.00
CA ARG A 266 7.21 -17.06 -19.93
C ARG A 266 5.88 -16.44 -20.35
N ASP A 267 5.09 -16.03 -19.36
CA ASP A 267 3.75 -15.49 -19.60
C ASP A 267 3.82 -14.20 -20.42
N ARG A 268 4.82 -13.34 -20.17
CA ARG A 268 5.03 -12.13 -20.97
C ARG A 268 5.29 -12.43 -22.45
N ILE A 269 6.08 -13.46 -22.75
CA ILE A 269 6.34 -13.88 -24.13
C ILE A 269 5.06 -14.42 -24.79
N GLU A 270 4.29 -15.26 -24.08
CA GLU A 270 3.02 -15.77 -24.63
C GLU A 270 1.96 -14.68 -24.79
N TYR A 271 1.95 -13.69 -23.89
CA TYR A 271 1.13 -12.49 -24.01
C TYR A 271 1.48 -11.72 -25.29
N ASP A 272 2.77 -11.47 -25.53
CA ASP A 272 3.23 -10.76 -26.73
C ASP A 272 2.84 -11.51 -28.02
N VAL A 273 2.84 -12.85 -27.99
CA VAL A 273 2.34 -13.67 -29.11
C VAL A 273 0.82 -13.51 -29.28
N ALA A 274 0.05 -13.53 -28.18
CA ALA A 274 -1.39 -13.29 -28.22
C ALA A 274 -1.71 -11.89 -28.76
N ALA A 275 -0.93 -10.88 -28.37
CA ALA A 275 -1.01 -9.51 -28.86
C ALA A 275 -0.65 -9.39 -30.35
N GLN A 276 0.34 -10.14 -30.84
CA GLN A 276 0.68 -10.17 -32.27
C GLN A 276 -0.40 -10.83 -33.13
N ILE A 277 -0.99 -11.93 -32.64
CA ILE A 277 -2.10 -12.61 -33.32
C ILE A 277 -3.34 -11.72 -33.31
N ASN A 278 -3.60 -11.06 -32.17
CA ASN A 278 -4.71 -10.17 -31.89
C ASN A 278 -6.07 -10.72 -32.33
N THR A 279 -6.39 -11.96 -31.93
CA THR A 279 -7.71 -12.55 -32.19
C THR A 279 -8.36 -13.01 -30.90
N ILE A 280 -9.70 -13.05 -30.88
CA ILE A 280 -10.49 -13.57 -29.76
C ILE A 280 -9.98 -14.95 -29.30
N ASN A 281 -9.69 -15.85 -30.25
CA ASN A 281 -9.20 -17.19 -29.91
C ASN A 281 -7.75 -17.17 -29.39
N GLY A 282 -6.92 -16.22 -29.83
CA GLY A 282 -5.55 -16.06 -29.33
C GLY A 282 -5.52 -15.61 -27.87
N TRP A 283 -6.35 -14.63 -27.51
CA TRP A 283 -6.46 -14.16 -26.13
C TRP A 283 -7.16 -15.17 -25.20
N ILE A 284 -8.23 -15.84 -25.65
CA ILE A 284 -8.85 -16.95 -24.90
C ILE A 284 -7.83 -18.06 -24.64
N HIS A 285 -6.99 -18.37 -25.63
CA HIS A 285 -5.96 -19.38 -25.48
C HIS A 285 -5.00 -19.02 -24.35
N PHE A 286 -4.45 -17.79 -24.37
CA PHE A 286 -3.58 -17.27 -23.32
C PHE A 286 -4.23 -17.34 -21.92
N LEU A 287 -5.44 -16.80 -21.77
CA LEU A 287 -6.15 -16.78 -20.49
C LEU A 287 -6.44 -18.19 -19.96
N HIS A 288 -6.72 -19.14 -20.85
CA HIS A 288 -6.96 -20.53 -20.47
C HIS A 288 -5.67 -21.27 -20.14
N THR A 289 -4.56 -21.00 -20.84
CA THR A 289 -3.28 -21.66 -20.57
C THR A 289 -2.56 -21.05 -19.38
N HIS A 290 -2.81 -19.78 -19.05
CA HIS A 290 -2.10 -19.01 -18.01
C HIS A 290 -3.07 -18.30 -17.03
N PRO A 291 -3.95 -19.04 -16.32
CA PRO A 291 -4.97 -18.46 -15.45
C PRO A 291 -4.43 -17.83 -14.15
N GLU A 292 -3.17 -18.09 -13.79
CA GLU A 292 -2.51 -17.54 -12.59
C GLU A 292 -1.51 -16.43 -12.93
N SER A 293 -1.56 -15.90 -14.16
CA SER A 293 -0.60 -14.89 -14.61
C SER A 293 -0.84 -13.52 -13.95
N GLU A 294 0.23 -12.80 -13.61
CA GLU A 294 0.10 -11.41 -13.11
C GLU A 294 -0.48 -10.45 -14.16
N ILE A 295 -0.34 -10.78 -15.46
CA ILE A 295 -0.88 -10.02 -16.59
C ILE A 295 -2.20 -10.59 -17.11
N PHE A 296 -2.87 -11.42 -16.31
CA PHE A 296 -4.16 -12.03 -16.67
C PHE A 296 -5.22 -10.97 -16.98
N GLU A 297 -5.37 -9.98 -16.10
CA GLU A 297 -6.36 -8.90 -16.29
C GLU A 297 -6.06 -8.07 -17.54
N GLU A 298 -4.80 -7.75 -17.80
CA GLU A 298 -4.39 -7.02 -19.01
C GLU A 298 -4.77 -7.79 -20.30
N ALA A 299 -4.59 -9.13 -20.33
CA ALA A 299 -4.98 -9.97 -21.46
C ALA A 299 -6.51 -10.13 -21.57
N HIS A 300 -7.18 -10.12 -20.43
CA HIS A 300 -8.63 -10.20 -20.32
C HIS A 300 -9.30 -8.94 -20.90
N ASP A 301 -8.70 -7.77 -20.67
CA ASP A 301 -9.12 -6.50 -21.27
C ASP A 301 -8.97 -6.49 -22.80
N GLN A 302 -7.81 -6.93 -23.32
CA GLN A 302 -7.59 -7.03 -24.77
C GLN A 302 -8.60 -7.96 -25.47
N LEU A 303 -8.97 -9.06 -24.83
CA LEU A 303 -10.04 -9.94 -25.30
C LEU A 303 -11.39 -9.21 -25.34
N GLY A 304 -11.68 -8.45 -24.29
CA GLY A 304 -12.87 -7.63 -24.17
C GLY A 304 -13.03 -6.65 -25.33
N ASP A 305 -11.98 -5.92 -25.68
CA ASP A 305 -11.96 -4.94 -26.77
C ASP A 305 -12.20 -5.56 -28.15
N LEU A 306 -11.59 -6.71 -28.42
CA LEU A 306 -11.82 -7.44 -29.67
C LEU A 306 -13.25 -7.99 -29.80
N ARG A 307 -13.81 -8.49 -28.69
CA ARG A 307 -15.20 -8.96 -28.64
C ARG A 307 -16.17 -7.81 -28.85
N TYR A 308 -15.90 -6.64 -28.25
CA TYR A 308 -16.66 -5.41 -28.44
C TYR A 308 -16.77 -5.04 -29.93
N LEU A 309 -15.64 -4.90 -30.62
CA LEU A 309 -15.60 -4.56 -32.04
C LEU A 309 -16.38 -5.58 -32.89
N LYS A 310 -16.21 -6.87 -32.62
CA LYS A 310 -16.88 -7.93 -33.39
C LYS A 310 -18.40 -7.98 -33.20
N PHE A 311 -18.88 -7.77 -31.97
CA PHE A 311 -20.31 -7.88 -31.68
C PHE A 311 -21.09 -6.63 -32.11
N THR A 312 -20.47 -5.45 -32.01
CA THR A 312 -21.03 -4.20 -32.53
C THR A 312 -21.13 -4.21 -34.06
N GLU A 313 -20.08 -4.63 -34.79
CA GLU A 313 -20.12 -4.74 -36.26
C GLU A 313 -21.24 -5.65 -36.79
N ASN A 314 -21.62 -6.68 -36.02
CA ASN A 314 -22.66 -7.64 -36.40
C ASN A 314 -24.05 -7.35 -35.81
N SER A 315 -24.21 -6.26 -35.04
CA SER A 315 -25.43 -5.92 -34.28
C SER A 315 -25.98 -7.11 -33.46
N SER A 316 -25.09 -7.96 -32.95
CA SER A 316 -25.47 -9.16 -32.20
C SER A 316 -25.82 -8.79 -30.76
N THR A 317 -27.10 -8.53 -30.49
CA THR A 317 -27.58 -8.18 -29.15
C THR A 317 -27.23 -9.24 -28.13
N TYR A 318 -27.43 -10.52 -28.44
CA TYR A 318 -27.04 -11.64 -27.57
C TYR A 318 -25.52 -11.68 -27.30
N GLY A 319 -24.68 -11.40 -28.31
CA GLY A 319 -23.23 -11.38 -28.14
C GLY A 319 -22.76 -10.22 -27.26
N MET A 320 -23.37 -9.04 -27.42
CA MET A 320 -23.09 -7.86 -26.58
C MET A 320 -23.57 -8.06 -25.14
N TRP A 321 -24.74 -8.68 -24.93
CA TRP A 321 -25.24 -9.06 -23.60
C TRP A 321 -24.36 -10.12 -22.92
N SER A 322 -23.90 -11.14 -23.66
CA SER A 322 -22.95 -12.15 -23.15
C SER A 322 -21.64 -11.48 -22.74
N LEU A 323 -21.15 -10.52 -23.53
CA LEU A 323 -19.93 -9.76 -23.23
C LEU A 323 -20.07 -8.96 -21.93
N LEU A 324 -21.17 -8.23 -21.72
CA LEU A 324 -21.40 -7.45 -20.50
C LEU A 324 -21.58 -8.35 -19.26
N ASN A 325 -22.23 -9.50 -19.41
CA ASN A 325 -22.44 -10.44 -18.31
C ASN A 325 -21.18 -11.24 -17.94
N GLU A 326 -20.31 -11.53 -18.91
CA GLU A 326 -19.02 -12.18 -18.69
C GLU A 326 -17.94 -11.19 -18.25
N HIS A 327 -18.04 -9.90 -18.63
CA HIS A 327 -17.03 -8.86 -18.42
C HIS A 327 -17.67 -7.51 -18.00
N PRO A 328 -18.17 -7.39 -16.76
CA PRO A 328 -18.84 -6.19 -16.29
C PRO A 328 -17.93 -4.96 -16.15
N GLU A 329 -16.61 -5.15 -16.11
CA GLU A 329 -15.61 -4.06 -15.98
C GLU A 329 -14.96 -3.64 -17.30
N ASN A 330 -15.50 -4.09 -18.44
CA ASN A 330 -14.92 -3.80 -19.76
C ASN A 330 -14.81 -2.29 -20.04
N VAL A 331 -13.68 -1.80 -20.56
CA VAL A 331 -13.49 -0.36 -20.88
C VAL A 331 -14.52 0.18 -21.89
N ASN A 332 -15.08 -0.68 -22.76
CA ASN A 332 -16.13 -0.32 -23.70
C ASN A 332 -17.55 -0.59 -23.17
N TYR A 333 -17.71 -0.91 -21.87
CA TYR A 333 -19.00 -1.20 -21.23
C TYR A 333 -20.06 -0.15 -21.56
N ALA A 334 -19.74 1.12 -21.32
CA ALA A 334 -20.64 2.24 -21.62
C ALA A 334 -21.05 2.29 -23.09
N ARG A 335 -20.11 2.08 -24.02
CA ARG A 335 -20.39 2.12 -25.47
C ARG A 335 -21.22 0.92 -25.95
N ILE A 336 -21.05 -0.26 -25.34
CA ILE A 336 -21.88 -1.44 -25.62
C ILE A 336 -23.31 -1.18 -25.14
N VAL A 337 -23.43 -0.64 -23.93
CA VAL A 337 -24.69 -0.25 -23.32
C VAL A 337 -25.41 0.77 -24.20
N ASP A 338 -24.74 1.83 -24.65
CA ASP A 338 -25.30 2.84 -25.54
C ASP A 338 -25.84 2.21 -26.84
N HIS A 339 -25.05 1.33 -27.47
CA HIS A 339 -25.46 0.67 -28.72
C HIS A 339 -26.63 -0.32 -28.53
N LEU A 340 -26.68 -1.01 -27.39
CA LEU A 340 -27.79 -1.90 -27.03
C LEU A 340 -29.07 -1.11 -26.75
N ILE A 341 -28.97 0.04 -26.09
CA ILE A 341 -30.09 0.97 -25.88
C ILE A 341 -30.60 1.46 -27.24
N ASP A 342 -29.71 1.94 -28.11
CA ASP A 342 -30.07 2.41 -29.45
C ASP A 342 -30.82 1.34 -30.27
N LEU A 343 -30.33 0.09 -30.22
CA LEU A 343 -31.00 -1.05 -30.88
C LEU A 343 -32.35 -1.39 -30.23
N ALA A 344 -32.45 -1.38 -28.91
CA ALA A 344 -33.70 -1.65 -28.19
C ALA A 344 -34.76 -0.59 -28.49
N LEU A 345 -34.35 0.69 -28.56
CA LEU A 345 -35.18 1.83 -28.92
C LEU A 345 -35.61 1.76 -30.39
N ALA A 346 -34.68 1.48 -31.30
CA ALA A 346 -34.97 1.35 -32.74
C ALA A 346 -35.95 0.21 -33.04
N GLN A 347 -35.88 -0.87 -32.27
CA GLN A 347 -36.77 -2.04 -32.39
C GLN A 347 -38.07 -1.92 -31.56
N LYS A 348 -38.19 -0.90 -30.71
CA LYS A 348 -39.29 -0.74 -29.74
C LYS A 348 -39.52 -1.99 -28.90
N ASN A 349 -38.43 -2.60 -28.42
CA ASN A 349 -38.48 -3.86 -27.70
C ASN A 349 -38.35 -3.65 -26.19
N ASP A 350 -39.49 -3.69 -25.51
CA ASP A 350 -39.64 -3.39 -24.08
C ASP A 350 -38.86 -4.37 -23.16
N ASP A 351 -38.74 -5.64 -23.56
CA ASP A 351 -37.97 -6.64 -22.79
C ASP A 351 -36.46 -6.35 -22.81
N LEU A 352 -35.96 -5.71 -23.88
CA LEU A 352 -34.55 -5.28 -23.97
C LEU A 352 -34.31 -4.00 -23.16
N LEU A 353 -35.31 -3.11 -23.05
CA LEU A 353 -35.23 -1.91 -22.21
C LEU A 353 -35.21 -2.28 -20.71
N LEU A 354 -36.05 -3.25 -20.30
CA LEU A 354 -36.02 -3.78 -18.93
C LEU A 354 -34.70 -4.47 -18.57
N GLN A 355 -34.08 -5.19 -19.52
CA GLN A 355 -32.75 -5.75 -19.32
C GLN A 355 -31.69 -4.65 -19.21
N ALA A 356 -31.78 -3.60 -20.05
CA ALA A 356 -30.89 -2.44 -19.98
C ALA A 356 -30.94 -1.78 -18.60
N LEU A 357 -32.12 -1.60 -18.02
CA LEU A 357 -32.29 -1.02 -16.67
C LEU A 357 -31.54 -1.78 -15.55
N GLN A 358 -31.20 -3.05 -15.74
CA GLN A 358 -30.50 -3.84 -14.73
C GLN A 358 -28.98 -3.65 -14.73
N ILE A 359 -28.43 -3.09 -15.81
CA ILE A 359 -26.97 -3.03 -16.04
C ILE A 359 -26.46 -1.62 -16.34
N VAL A 360 -27.33 -0.69 -16.71
CA VAL A 360 -26.92 0.67 -17.06
C VAL A 360 -26.60 1.49 -15.80
N PRO A 361 -25.66 2.44 -15.88
CA PRO A 361 -25.49 3.44 -14.85
C PRO A 361 -26.80 4.22 -14.62
N GLU A 362 -27.01 4.68 -13.38
CA GLU A 362 -28.20 5.43 -12.97
C GLU A 362 -28.52 6.61 -13.91
N SER A 363 -27.49 7.26 -14.46
CA SER A 363 -27.59 8.36 -15.41
C SER A 363 -28.37 8.04 -16.70
N TYR A 364 -28.42 6.77 -17.12
CA TYR A 364 -29.16 6.34 -18.32
C TYR A 364 -30.58 5.84 -18.02
N VAL A 365 -30.88 5.57 -16.74
CA VAL A 365 -32.16 4.98 -16.34
C VAL A 365 -33.32 5.91 -16.69
N LEU A 366 -33.20 7.21 -16.42
CA LEU A 366 -34.21 8.21 -16.77
C LEU A 366 -34.52 8.26 -18.27
N PHE A 367 -33.48 8.18 -19.10
CA PHE A 367 -33.62 8.18 -20.57
C PHE A 367 -34.38 6.94 -21.06
N ILE A 368 -34.07 5.76 -20.50
CA ILE A 368 -34.75 4.51 -20.83
C ILE A 368 -36.20 4.54 -20.36
N LEU A 369 -36.46 4.95 -19.11
CA LEU A 369 -37.81 5.07 -18.55
C LEU A 369 -38.65 6.05 -19.36
N ASN A 370 -38.09 7.20 -19.75
CA ASN A 370 -38.79 8.17 -20.58
C ASN A 370 -39.10 7.63 -21.98
N SER A 371 -38.17 6.92 -22.60
CA SER A 371 -38.39 6.31 -23.92
C SER A 371 -39.44 5.18 -23.88
N ALA A 372 -39.46 4.39 -22.80
CA ALA A 372 -40.51 3.41 -22.55
C ALA A 372 -41.87 4.10 -22.32
N LEU A 373 -41.92 5.18 -21.54
CA LEU A 373 -43.15 5.96 -21.35
C LEU A 373 -43.68 6.51 -22.69
N GLU A 374 -42.81 7.02 -23.56
CA GLU A 374 -43.21 7.46 -24.90
C GLU A 374 -43.76 6.31 -25.76
N HIS A 375 -43.16 5.12 -25.67
CA HIS A 375 -43.66 3.93 -26.37
C HIS A 375 -45.10 3.59 -25.97
N TYR A 376 -45.39 3.56 -24.67
CA TYR A 376 -46.72 3.27 -24.13
C TYR A 376 -47.71 4.42 -24.38
N SER A 377 -47.24 5.67 -24.36
CA SER A 377 -48.06 6.85 -24.60
C SER A 377 -48.49 7.00 -26.06
N TRP A 378 -47.69 6.50 -27.02
CA TRP A 378 -48.01 6.58 -28.45
C TRP A 378 -49.27 5.80 -28.86
N GLN A 379 -49.70 4.83 -28.06
CA GLN A 379 -50.92 4.05 -28.34
C GLN A 379 -52.21 4.78 -27.95
N GLY A 380 -52.11 5.88 -27.18
CA GLY A 380 -53.21 6.84 -26.99
C GLY A 380 -54.38 6.37 -26.13
N GLU A 381 -54.21 5.33 -25.30
CA GLU A 381 -55.24 4.86 -24.34
C GLU A 381 -54.70 4.84 -22.91
N GLU A 382 -55.55 5.19 -21.95
CA GLU A 382 -55.28 5.19 -20.50
C GLU A 382 -54.69 3.85 -20.02
N SER A 383 -55.27 2.74 -20.50
CA SER A 383 -54.87 1.36 -20.15
C SER A 383 -53.40 1.05 -20.48
N HIS A 384 -52.80 1.70 -21.48
CA HIS A 384 -51.40 1.48 -21.84
C HIS A 384 -50.44 2.20 -20.90
N ILE A 385 -50.83 3.37 -20.39
CA ILE A 385 -50.04 4.09 -19.39
C ILE A 385 -50.12 3.36 -18.04
N GLU A 386 -51.27 2.74 -17.72
CA GLU A 386 -51.38 1.84 -16.57
C GLU A 386 -50.46 0.61 -16.70
N VAL A 387 -50.35 0.02 -17.89
CA VAL A 387 -49.41 -1.11 -18.13
C VAL A 387 -47.95 -0.67 -17.97
N TYR A 388 -47.59 0.55 -18.38
CA TYR A 388 -46.26 1.10 -18.12
C TYR A 388 -46.00 1.24 -16.61
N LEU A 389 -46.95 1.84 -15.88
CA LEU A 389 -46.85 2.05 -14.44
C LEU A 389 -46.70 0.73 -13.67
N ASP A 390 -47.44 -0.31 -14.07
CA ASP A 390 -47.36 -1.66 -13.47
C ASP A 390 -46.04 -2.37 -13.84
N ARG A 391 -45.66 -2.33 -15.12
CA ARG A 391 -44.49 -3.08 -15.60
C ARG A 391 -43.16 -2.51 -15.12
N TYR A 392 -43.09 -1.20 -14.94
CA TYR A 392 -41.90 -0.49 -14.46
C TYR A 392 -42.00 -0.09 -12.98
N GLU A 393 -43.03 -0.56 -12.24
CA GLU A 393 -43.34 -0.15 -10.86
C GLU A 393 -42.12 -0.17 -9.94
N SER A 394 -41.37 -1.27 -9.95
CA SER A 394 -40.20 -1.44 -9.06
C SER A 394 -39.09 -0.42 -9.30
N HIS A 395 -38.97 0.10 -10.51
CA HIS A 395 -37.97 1.12 -10.85
C HIS A 395 -38.55 2.52 -10.62
N LEU A 396 -39.82 2.76 -10.95
CA LEU A 396 -40.50 4.04 -10.76
C LEU A 396 -40.63 4.48 -9.29
N ILE A 397 -40.43 3.57 -8.33
CA ILE A 397 -40.28 3.90 -6.90
C ILE A 397 -39.08 4.82 -6.68
N ASP A 398 -37.97 4.54 -7.36
CA ASP A 398 -36.71 5.28 -7.22
C ASP A 398 -36.65 6.51 -8.15
N TYR A 399 -37.55 6.59 -9.14
CA TYR A 399 -37.67 7.72 -10.09
C TYR A 399 -39.08 8.36 -10.05
N PRO A 400 -39.42 9.07 -8.95
CA PRO A 400 -40.75 9.61 -8.73
C PRO A 400 -41.17 10.63 -9.80
N ASP A 401 -40.25 11.36 -10.42
CA ASP A 401 -40.56 12.33 -11.49
C ASP A 401 -41.03 11.62 -12.77
N MET A 402 -40.43 10.47 -13.10
CA MET A 402 -40.88 9.66 -14.23
C MET A 402 -42.25 9.04 -13.95
N ARG A 403 -42.51 8.70 -12.69
CA ARG A 403 -43.82 8.26 -12.24
C ARG A 403 -44.85 9.39 -12.30
N GLN A 404 -44.49 10.59 -11.86
CA GLN A 404 -45.28 11.80 -11.96
C GLN A 404 -45.61 12.12 -13.41
N LYS A 405 -44.62 12.16 -14.30
CA LYS A 405 -44.80 12.40 -15.74
C LYS A 405 -45.75 11.39 -16.40
N ALA A 406 -45.69 10.12 -15.98
CA ALA A 406 -46.63 9.10 -16.44
C ALA A 406 -48.04 9.33 -15.89
N ASN A 407 -48.16 9.71 -14.61
CA ASN A 407 -49.44 10.04 -13.97
C ASN A 407 -50.11 11.28 -14.58
N GLU A 408 -49.36 12.34 -14.90
CA GLU A 408 -49.87 13.53 -15.60
C GLU A 408 -50.45 13.19 -16.98
N ARG A 409 -49.80 12.26 -17.71
CA ARG A 409 -50.35 11.74 -18.97
C ARG A 409 -51.62 10.93 -18.72
N LEU A 410 -51.67 10.09 -17.70
CA LEU A 410 -52.86 9.34 -17.30
C LEU A 410 -54.05 10.26 -16.98
N GLU A 411 -53.80 11.35 -16.25
CA GLU A 411 -54.80 12.33 -15.85
C GLU A 411 -55.37 13.15 -17.02
N THR A 412 -54.58 13.37 -18.08
CA THR A 412 -55.07 13.96 -19.34
C THR A 412 -56.21 13.12 -19.94
N TYR A 413 -56.24 11.82 -19.64
CA TYR A 413 -57.33 10.92 -20.03
C TYR A 413 -58.46 10.82 -18.98
N ALA A 414 -58.22 11.18 -17.71
CA ALA A 414 -59.14 10.95 -16.57
C ALA A 414 -59.92 12.19 -16.06
N SER A 415 -59.73 13.40 -16.60
CA SER A 415 -60.18 14.65 -15.96
C SER A 415 -61.70 14.91 -15.94
N ALA A 416 -62.39 14.50 -14.85
CA ALA A 416 -63.77 14.91 -14.56
C ALA A 416 -64.11 15.21 -13.07
N TYR A 417 -63.18 15.10 -12.11
CA TYR A 417 -63.45 15.22 -10.66
C TYR A 417 -62.76 16.42 -9.99
N THR A 418 -63.39 17.06 -9.00
CA THR A 418 -62.93 18.31 -8.33
C THR A 418 -62.83 18.21 -6.79
N TYR A 419 -62.16 19.18 -6.12
CA TYR A 419 -62.02 19.20 -4.64
C TYR A 419 -63.33 19.15 -3.86
N ASN A 420 -64.35 19.82 -4.38
CA ASN A 420 -65.65 19.87 -3.75
C ASN A 420 -66.29 18.47 -3.68
N ASP A 421 -65.96 17.58 -4.62
CA ASP A 421 -66.45 16.20 -4.63
C ASP A 421 -65.76 15.37 -3.52
N PHE A 422 -64.45 15.57 -3.32
CA PHE A 422 -63.68 14.91 -2.25
C PHE A 422 -64.07 15.34 -0.84
N SER A 423 -64.11 16.65 -0.57
CA SER A 423 -64.44 17.18 0.75
C SER A 423 -65.87 16.79 1.18
N SER A 424 -66.81 16.79 0.22
CA SER A 424 -68.17 16.30 0.44
C SER A 424 -68.22 14.80 0.73
N GLU A 425 -67.39 13.98 0.08
CA GLU A 425 -67.34 12.52 0.32
C GLU A 425 -66.68 12.16 1.65
N LEU A 426 -65.60 12.84 2.05
CA LEU A 426 -64.97 12.68 3.37
C LEU A 426 -65.96 12.90 4.52
N GLN A 427 -66.83 13.90 4.39
CA GLN A 427 -67.79 14.29 5.42
C GLN A 427 -68.97 13.31 5.57
N THR A 428 -69.23 12.43 4.60
CA THR A 428 -70.47 11.62 4.57
C THR A 428 -70.32 10.16 5.07
N ARG A 429 -69.12 9.74 5.49
CA ARG A 429 -68.79 8.42 6.11
C ARG A 429 -69.50 7.19 5.50
N ASN A 430 -68.95 6.70 4.39
CA ASN A 430 -68.70 5.29 4.05
C ASN A 430 -68.17 5.23 2.60
N ALA A 431 -67.06 5.92 2.32
CA ALA A 431 -66.57 6.04 0.95
C ALA A 431 -65.76 4.80 0.56
N VAL A 432 -66.38 3.90 -0.21
CA VAL A 432 -65.63 3.07 -1.16
C VAL A 432 -65.42 3.97 -2.37
N PHE A 433 -64.22 4.51 -2.52
CA PHE A 433 -63.87 5.30 -3.70
C PHE A 433 -63.99 4.42 -4.95
N ASP A 434 -64.48 5.00 -6.04
CA ASP A 434 -64.34 4.37 -7.35
C ASP A 434 -62.85 4.07 -7.61
N PRO A 435 -62.47 2.89 -8.14
CA PRO A 435 -61.06 2.54 -8.36
C PRO A 435 -60.28 3.57 -9.17
N THR A 436 -60.93 4.23 -10.13
CA THR A 436 -60.33 5.30 -10.96
C THR A 436 -60.06 6.55 -10.13
N TYR A 437 -61.00 6.91 -9.25
CA TYR A 437 -60.87 8.05 -8.36
C TYR A 437 -59.86 7.80 -7.23
N LEU A 438 -59.79 6.57 -6.69
CA LEU A 438 -58.76 6.18 -5.73
C LEU A 438 -57.35 6.26 -6.34
N LYS A 439 -57.19 5.81 -7.59
CA LYS A 439 -55.92 5.97 -8.34
C LYS A 439 -55.56 7.43 -8.53
N PHE A 440 -56.53 8.29 -8.85
CA PHE A 440 -56.31 9.74 -8.91
C PHE A 440 -55.86 10.31 -7.56
N LEU A 441 -56.51 9.96 -6.44
CA LEU A 441 -56.12 10.44 -5.11
C LEU A 441 -54.70 10.00 -4.68
N GLN A 442 -54.18 8.92 -5.28
CA GLN A 442 -52.80 8.42 -5.08
C GLN A 442 -51.77 9.04 -6.04
N SER A 443 -52.20 9.91 -6.96
CA SER A 443 -51.34 10.57 -7.95
C SER A 443 -50.60 11.79 -7.38
N TYR A 444 -49.60 12.26 -8.12
CA TYR A 444 -48.88 13.50 -7.82
C TYR A 444 -49.77 14.75 -7.97
N LYS A 445 -50.71 14.81 -8.93
CA LYS A 445 -51.61 15.97 -9.04
C LYS A 445 -52.63 16.05 -7.93
N ALA A 446 -53.07 14.90 -7.40
CA ALA A 446 -53.81 14.91 -6.15
C ALA A 446 -52.94 15.39 -5.00
N TYR A 447 -51.64 15.06 -4.98
CA TYR A 447 -50.71 15.61 -4.00
C TYR A 447 -50.59 17.14 -4.08
N THR A 448 -50.38 17.74 -5.25
CA THR A 448 -50.30 19.22 -5.37
C THR A 448 -51.56 19.90 -4.87
N TRP A 449 -52.71 19.29 -5.14
CA TRP A 449 -53.99 19.78 -4.66
C TRP A 449 -54.19 19.57 -3.14
N HIS A 450 -53.73 18.44 -2.60
CA HIS A 450 -53.68 18.20 -1.16
C HIS A 450 -52.71 19.15 -0.45
N LEU A 451 -51.65 19.56 -1.13
CA LEU A 451 -50.64 20.51 -0.68
C LEU A 451 -51.22 21.93 -0.59
N ASP A 452 -51.98 22.36 -1.61
CA ASP A 452 -52.72 23.65 -1.58
C ASP A 452 -53.65 23.74 -0.35
N GLU A 453 -54.39 22.66 -0.05
CA GLU A 453 -55.25 22.60 1.12
C GLU A 453 -54.45 22.58 2.43
N PHE A 454 -53.37 21.80 2.48
CA PHE A 454 -52.45 21.76 3.62
C PHE A 454 -51.88 23.16 3.91
N HIS A 455 -51.42 23.88 2.88
CA HIS A 455 -50.93 25.25 2.98
C HIS A 455 -52.05 26.22 3.40
N SER A 456 -53.26 26.09 2.86
CA SER A 456 -54.42 26.89 3.28
C SER A 456 -54.74 26.68 4.76
N LEU A 457 -54.75 25.44 5.24
CA LEU A 457 -55.00 25.11 6.66
C LEU A 457 -53.86 25.60 7.54
N MET A 458 -52.60 25.46 7.11
CA MET A 458 -51.45 25.98 7.83
C MET A 458 -51.50 27.52 7.97
N ASN A 459 -52.07 28.23 6.99
CA ASN A 459 -52.30 29.68 7.04
C ASN A 459 -53.51 30.10 7.90
N ASP A 460 -54.66 29.43 7.74
CA ASP A 460 -55.95 29.89 8.29
C ASP A 460 -56.36 29.22 9.62
N ASP A 461 -56.06 27.93 9.80
CA ASP A 461 -56.37 27.15 11.00
C ASP A 461 -55.34 26.02 11.22
N PRO A 462 -54.18 26.33 11.86
CA PRO A 462 -53.12 25.35 12.09
C PRO A 462 -53.57 24.10 12.88
N THR A 463 -54.68 24.17 13.62
CA THR A 463 -55.23 23.01 14.34
C THR A 463 -55.98 22.03 13.43
N GLY A 464 -56.39 22.49 12.24
CA GLY A 464 -57.03 21.69 11.21
C GLY A 464 -56.07 20.78 10.45
N VAL A 465 -54.76 21.10 10.43
CA VAL A 465 -53.73 20.37 9.68
C VAL A 465 -53.55 18.95 10.19
N GLU A 466 -53.41 18.77 11.51
CA GLU A 466 -53.30 17.45 12.13
C GLU A 466 -54.54 16.60 11.84
N LYS A 467 -55.73 17.20 11.90
CA LYS A 467 -56.98 16.53 11.58
C LYS A 467 -57.03 16.11 10.11
N TYR A 468 -56.68 17.02 9.20
CA TYR A 468 -56.68 16.76 7.77
C TYR A 468 -55.76 15.59 7.40
N LEU A 469 -54.51 15.61 7.87
CA LEU A 469 -53.58 14.52 7.57
C LEU A 469 -54.02 13.19 8.20
N ASN A 470 -54.56 13.21 9.42
CA ASN A 470 -55.15 12.01 10.05
C ASN A 470 -56.35 11.47 9.25
N ASP A 471 -57.20 12.34 8.73
CA ASP A 471 -58.34 11.95 7.90
C ASP A 471 -57.81 11.24 6.63
N VAL A 472 -56.83 11.79 5.90
CA VAL A 472 -56.24 11.15 4.71
C VAL A 472 -55.68 9.75 5.02
N GLN A 473 -54.97 9.59 6.14
CA GLN A 473 -54.44 8.31 6.62
C GLN A 473 -55.57 7.30 6.94
N ASP A 474 -56.61 7.73 7.65
CA ASP A 474 -57.75 6.90 8.04
C ASP A 474 -58.52 6.34 6.83
N PHE A 475 -58.53 7.08 5.71
CA PHE A 475 -59.14 6.66 4.45
C PHE A 475 -58.24 5.77 3.57
N LYS A 476 -57.00 5.47 3.99
CA LYS A 476 -56.03 4.61 3.26
C LYS A 476 -55.77 5.08 1.82
N ILE A 477 -55.81 6.39 1.62
CA ILE A 477 -55.34 7.00 0.40
C ILE A 477 -53.82 6.94 0.48
N ASN A 478 -53.23 5.82 0.04
CA ASN A 478 -51.78 5.57 0.05
C ASN A 478 -51.06 6.53 -0.92
N ASN A 479 -50.91 7.79 -0.53
CA ASN A 479 -50.22 8.81 -1.30
C ASN A 479 -48.85 9.06 -0.63
N PRO A 480 -47.73 8.63 -1.24
CA PRO A 480 -46.43 8.62 -0.58
C PRO A 480 -45.92 10.02 -0.18
N TRP A 481 -46.30 11.06 -0.92
CA TRP A 481 -45.93 12.44 -0.60
C TRP A 481 -46.72 12.98 0.60
N ILE A 482 -47.99 12.59 0.76
CA ILE A 482 -48.78 12.93 1.96
C ILE A 482 -48.33 12.12 3.17
N ASP A 483 -47.94 10.85 2.99
CA ASP A 483 -47.34 10.04 4.06
C ASP A 483 -46.04 10.67 4.57
N GLU A 484 -45.21 11.18 3.65
CA GLU A 484 -43.97 11.91 3.97
C GLU A 484 -44.27 13.21 4.73
N LEU A 485 -45.22 14.04 4.27
CA LEU A 485 -45.67 15.24 4.98
C LEU A 485 -46.23 14.93 6.37
N TYR A 486 -47.05 13.87 6.50
CA TYR A 486 -47.58 13.42 7.79
C TYR A 486 -46.46 13.00 8.75
N THR A 487 -45.46 12.29 8.24
CA THR A 487 -44.28 11.88 9.03
C THR A 487 -43.50 13.10 9.50
N LEU A 488 -43.22 14.05 8.60
CA LEU A 488 -42.48 15.28 8.90
C LEU A 488 -43.24 16.18 9.89
N PHE A 489 -44.56 16.34 9.70
CA PHE A 489 -45.40 17.16 10.57
C PHE A 489 -45.46 16.59 12.00
N ASN A 490 -45.57 15.28 12.13
CA ASN A 490 -45.67 14.62 13.44
C ASN A 490 -44.33 14.35 14.12
N ASP A 491 -43.20 14.60 13.46
CA ASP A 491 -41.88 14.43 14.07
C ASP A 491 -41.79 15.23 15.39
N GLN A 492 -41.45 14.50 16.47
CA GLN A 492 -41.28 14.99 17.84
C GLN A 492 -39.81 15.11 18.24
N SER A 493 -38.89 15.03 17.26
CA SER A 493 -37.46 15.26 17.47
C SER A 493 -37.25 16.54 18.27
N ARG A 494 -36.48 16.43 19.36
CA ARG A 494 -36.31 17.49 20.38
C ARG A 494 -35.31 18.55 19.91
N THR A 495 -35.68 19.30 18.88
CA THR A 495 -34.90 20.42 18.34
C THR A 495 -35.47 21.77 18.76
N GLN A 496 -34.60 22.76 18.90
CA GLN A 496 -35.01 24.16 19.08
C GLN A 496 -35.54 24.68 17.74
N GLN A 497 -36.64 25.44 17.76
CA GLN A 497 -37.16 26.10 16.56
C GLN A 497 -36.21 27.22 16.14
N ALA A 498 -36.05 27.44 14.83
CA ALA A 498 -35.29 28.58 14.34
C ALA A 498 -35.87 29.89 14.88
N HIS A 499 -35.00 30.84 15.22
CA HIS A 499 -35.38 32.16 15.70
C HIS A 499 -34.72 33.26 14.87
N SER A 500 -35.41 34.40 14.74
CA SER A 500 -34.86 35.59 14.07
C SER A 500 -33.55 35.99 14.77
N ILE A 501 -32.52 36.31 13.99
CA ILE A 501 -31.20 36.68 14.50
C ILE A 501 -31.32 37.98 15.33
N SER A 502 -30.25 38.37 16.03
CA SER A 502 -30.26 39.56 16.88
C SER A 502 -30.79 40.80 16.14
N SER A 503 -31.57 41.65 16.81
CA SER A 503 -32.07 42.92 16.26
C SER A 503 -30.97 43.98 15.98
N THR A 504 -29.70 43.60 16.15
CA THR A 504 -28.56 44.38 15.67
C THR A 504 -28.31 44.12 14.18
N VAL A 505 -28.62 42.92 13.70
CA VAL A 505 -28.47 42.48 12.31
C VAL A 505 -29.78 42.67 11.55
N ASN A 506 -30.88 42.11 12.07
CA ASN A 506 -32.21 42.36 11.49
C ASN A 506 -32.70 43.74 11.91
N THR A 507 -33.07 44.57 10.93
CA THR A 507 -33.49 45.96 11.13
C THR A 507 -34.99 46.11 10.86
N GLU A 508 -35.43 47.31 10.46
CA GLU A 508 -36.80 47.54 9.98
C GLU A 508 -36.94 47.31 8.47
N ASN A 509 -35.83 47.04 7.78
CA ASN A 509 -35.76 46.69 6.37
C ASN A 509 -35.73 45.16 6.21
N SER A 510 -35.66 44.66 4.97
CA SER A 510 -35.48 43.21 4.75
C SER A 510 -34.00 42.85 4.66
N GLU A 511 -33.58 41.87 5.44
CA GLU A 511 -32.24 41.28 5.41
C GLU A 511 -32.29 39.86 4.85
N ILE A 512 -31.62 39.63 3.71
CA ILE A 512 -31.72 38.37 2.96
C ILE A 512 -30.36 37.83 2.50
N SER A 513 -30.33 36.57 2.05
CA SER A 513 -29.13 35.89 1.53
C SER A 513 -27.95 35.91 2.51
N PRO A 514 -28.10 35.34 3.72
CA PRO A 514 -27.00 35.27 4.69
C PRO A 514 -25.87 34.37 4.18
N VAL A 515 -24.65 34.90 4.21
CA VAL A 515 -23.41 34.21 3.82
C VAL A 515 -22.42 34.34 4.98
N PRO A 516 -22.36 33.35 5.90
CA PRO A 516 -21.37 33.34 6.96
C PRO A 516 -19.97 33.07 6.40
N SER A 517 -18.93 33.72 6.93
CA SER A 517 -17.55 33.36 6.62
C SER A 517 -17.19 32.00 7.23
N ALA A 518 -16.32 31.24 6.59
CA ALA A 518 -15.97 29.89 7.05
C ALA A 518 -15.33 29.89 8.45
N ASN A 519 -14.63 30.96 8.85
CA ASN A 519 -14.09 31.13 10.19
C ASN A 519 -15.12 31.63 11.23
N GLY A 520 -16.38 31.86 10.84
CA GLY A 520 -17.47 32.31 11.71
C GLY A 520 -17.36 33.75 12.23
N LYS A 521 -16.42 34.55 11.74
CA LYS A 521 -16.16 35.92 12.24
C LYS A 521 -16.99 36.99 11.53
N HIS A 522 -17.55 36.71 10.36
CA HIS A 522 -18.32 37.65 9.56
C HIS A 522 -19.62 37.02 9.04
N LEU A 523 -20.66 37.84 8.90
CA LEU A 523 -21.89 37.50 8.19
C LEU A 523 -22.12 38.56 7.12
N TYR A 524 -22.07 38.14 5.85
CA TYR A 524 -22.42 38.96 4.71
C TYR A 524 -23.89 38.75 4.38
N TYR A 525 -24.61 39.78 3.99
CA TYR A 525 -26.00 39.65 3.57
C TYR A 525 -26.42 40.82 2.68
N CYS A 526 -27.55 40.66 2.00
CA CYS A 526 -28.19 41.71 1.23
C CYS A 526 -29.19 42.48 2.12
N LEU A 527 -29.06 43.80 2.15
CA LEU A 527 -30.05 44.69 2.74
C LEU A 527 -30.94 45.25 1.63
N HIS A 528 -32.23 44.96 1.69
CA HIS A 528 -33.23 45.48 0.77
C HIS A 528 -33.94 46.67 1.41
N THR A 529 -33.71 47.87 0.87
CA THR A 529 -34.28 49.12 1.42
C THR A 529 -35.38 49.69 0.52
N ASP A 530 -36.51 50.03 1.14
CA ASP A 530 -37.70 50.55 0.45
C ASP A 530 -37.66 52.11 0.42
N ALA A 531 -36.76 52.66 -0.40
CA ALA A 531 -36.63 54.11 -0.65
C ALA A 531 -37.39 54.56 -1.93
N GLU A 532 -37.24 55.81 -2.40
CA GLU A 532 -37.87 56.29 -3.67
C GLU A 532 -37.50 55.40 -4.89
N ARG A 533 -36.43 54.61 -4.76
CA ARG A 533 -36.07 53.44 -5.58
C ARG A 533 -35.65 52.31 -4.62
N VAL A 534 -36.01 51.08 -4.95
CA VAL A 534 -35.57 49.86 -4.24
C VAL A 534 -34.08 49.62 -4.52
N TYR A 535 -33.27 49.49 -3.48
CA TYR A 535 -31.86 49.10 -3.56
C TYR A 535 -31.62 47.81 -2.76
N GLU A 536 -30.85 46.90 -3.35
CA GLU A 536 -30.30 45.70 -2.73
C GLU A 536 -28.79 45.89 -2.67
N ASP A 537 -28.26 46.02 -1.45
CA ASP A 537 -26.85 46.34 -1.21
C ASP A 537 -26.22 45.26 -0.32
N ILE A 538 -24.93 44.98 -0.52
CA ILE A 538 -24.16 44.04 0.29
C ILE A 538 -23.69 44.72 1.58
N TYR A 539 -24.01 44.11 2.72
CA TYR A 539 -23.61 44.50 4.06
C TYR A 539 -22.82 43.38 4.74
N ARG A 540 -22.01 43.76 5.74
CA ARG A 540 -21.26 42.85 6.61
C ARG A 540 -21.52 43.18 8.07
N ALA A 541 -21.90 42.18 8.86
CA ALA A 541 -21.85 42.22 10.32
C ALA A 541 -20.63 41.45 10.82
N ASP A 542 -19.95 41.97 11.84
CA ASP A 542 -18.79 41.35 12.47
C ASP A 542 -19.21 40.66 13.79
N TYR A 543 -18.73 39.43 14.04
CA TYR A 543 -18.99 38.70 15.28
C TYR A 543 -17.84 38.92 16.27
N ILE A 544 -18.11 39.71 17.31
CA ILE A 544 -17.10 40.14 18.29
C ILE A 544 -17.64 39.91 19.70
N ASN A 545 -16.85 39.24 20.55
CA ASN A 545 -17.21 38.92 21.94
C ASN A 545 -18.60 38.27 22.08
N ASP A 546 -18.85 37.22 21.29
CA ASP A 546 -20.11 36.46 21.26
C ASP A 546 -21.36 37.26 20.84
N THR A 547 -21.17 38.37 20.14
CA THR A 547 -22.27 39.21 19.66
C THR A 547 -22.02 39.77 18.27
N TRP A 548 -23.06 39.75 17.43
CA TRP A 548 -23.05 40.48 16.16
C TRP A 548 -23.03 41.98 16.40
N GLN A 549 -22.11 42.65 15.71
CA GLN A 549 -22.03 44.11 15.68
C GLN A 549 -22.97 44.69 14.63
N ALA A 550 -23.22 46.00 14.71
CA ALA A 550 -24.01 46.70 13.71
C ALA A 550 -23.36 46.55 12.32
N PRO A 551 -24.15 46.27 11.28
CA PRO A 551 -23.62 46.00 9.95
C PRO A 551 -23.06 47.25 9.29
N VAL A 552 -22.09 47.05 8.40
CA VAL A 552 -21.50 48.09 7.56
C VAL A 552 -21.69 47.75 6.08
N PRO A 553 -22.03 48.74 5.21
CA PRO A 553 -22.10 48.50 3.78
C PRO A 553 -20.71 48.24 3.20
N ILE A 554 -20.60 47.35 2.22
CA ILE A 554 -19.37 47.13 1.46
C ILE A 554 -19.41 48.00 0.21
N SER A 555 -19.05 49.27 0.39
CA SER A 555 -19.17 50.31 -0.64
C SER A 555 -18.45 50.00 -1.95
N GLU A 556 -17.41 49.18 -1.91
CA GLU A 556 -16.61 48.75 -3.04
C GLU A 556 -17.37 47.78 -3.96
N LEU A 557 -18.35 47.04 -3.41
CA LEU A 557 -19.17 46.07 -4.13
C LEU A 557 -20.55 46.61 -4.52
N ASN A 558 -20.98 47.72 -3.92
CA ASN A 558 -22.33 48.27 -4.11
C ASN A 558 -22.32 49.39 -5.15
N THR A 559 -23.27 49.38 -6.08
CA THR A 559 -23.44 50.45 -7.08
C THR A 559 -24.75 51.19 -6.93
N ALA A 560 -24.83 52.38 -7.53
CA ALA A 560 -26.08 53.16 -7.51
C ALA A 560 -27.10 52.73 -8.58
N GLU A 561 -26.74 51.80 -9.47
CA GLU A 561 -27.51 51.49 -10.68
C GLU A 561 -28.12 50.09 -10.68
N TYR A 562 -27.55 49.16 -9.92
CA TYR A 562 -27.91 47.75 -9.95
C TYR A 562 -28.39 47.27 -8.57
N ASN A 563 -28.82 46.01 -8.53
CA ASN A 563 -29.12 45.29 -7.31
C ASN A 563 -28.01 44.27 -7.07
N GLU A 564 -27.41 44.31 -5.89
CA GLU A 564 -26.28 43.49 -5.48
C GLU A 564 -26.60 42.65 -4.24
N ALA A 565 -26.20 41.38 -4.28
CA ALA A 565 -26.34 40.48 -3.13
C ALA A 565 -25.13 39.56 -3.01
N PRO A 566 -24.67 39.22 -1.78
CA PRO A 566 -23.64 38.21 -1.62
C PRO A 566 -24.25 36.83 -1.90
N LEU A 567 -23.56 36.03 -2.72
CA LEU A 567 -23.95 34.64 -3.02
C LEU A 567 -23.06 33.67 -2.25
N ASN A 568 -21.75 33.95 -2.23
CA ASN A 568 -20.76 33.16 -1.50
C ASN A 568 -19.48 33.96 -1.23
N ILE A 569 -18.82 33.66 -0.11
CA ILE A 569 -17.46 34.07 0.21
C ILE A 569 -16.60 32.80 0.23
N SER A 570 -15.42 32.82 -0.42
CA SER A 570 -14.49 31.69 -0.37
C SER A 570 -14.09 31.38 1.07
N SER A 571 -13.73 30.14 1.36
CA SER A 571 -13.37 29.71 2.73
C SER A 571 -12.22 30.52 3.33
N ASP A 572 -11.30 30.99 2.49
CA ASP A 572 -10.18 31.86 2.87
C ASP A 572 -10.55 33.35 3.00
N GLY A 573 -11.77 33.75 2.63
CA GLY A 573 -12.25 35.13 2.73
C GLY A 573 -11.69 36.10 1.68
N THR A 574 -11.06 35.61 0.62
CA THR A 574 -10.39 36.42 -0.41
C THR A 574 -11.16 36.61 -1.71
N GLU A 575 -12.22 35.83 -1.96
CA GLU A 575 -13.03 35.87 -3.18
C GLU A 575 -14.52 35.98 -2.82
N MET A 576 -15.17 37.02 -3.35
CA MET A 576 -16.61 37.24 -3.21
C MET A 576 -17.31 36.87 -4.51
N ILE A 577 -18.21 35.90 -4.46
CA ILE A 577 -19.18 35.66 -5.52
C ILE A 577 -20.46 36.42 -5.18
N MET A 578 -20.89 37.26 -6.10
CA MET A 578 -22.01 38.16 -5.91
C MET A 578 -22.98 38.12 -7.08
N PHE A 579 -24.23 38.43 -6.78
CA PHE A 579 -25.26 38.70 -7.75
C PHE A 579 -25.20 40.16 -8.16
N ASN A 580 -25.34 40.44 -9.44
CA ASN A 580 -25.53 41.77 -9.99
C ASN A 580 -26.62 41.72 -11.07
N SER A 581 -27.85 42.10 -10.70
CA SER A 581 -29.01 42.24 -11.61
C SER A 581 -29.23 41.09 -12.61
N GLY A 582 -29.08 39.83 -12.18
CA GLY A 582 -29.30 38.63 -12.99
C GLY A 582 -28.01 37.94 -13.45
N SER A 583 -26.85 38.55 -13.19
CA SER A 583 -25.53 38.01 -13.52
C SER A 583 -24.76 37.64 -12.25
N ILE A 584 -24.08 36.49 -12.28
CA ILE A 584 -23.10 36.09 -11.30
C ILE A 584 -21.77 36.76 -11.64
N GLN A 585 -21.20 37.46 -10.66
CA GLN A 585 -19.92 38.14 -10.76
C GLN A 585 -18.97 37.73 -9.63
N VAL A 586 -17.68 37.91 -9.85
CA VAL A 586 -16.62 37.64 -8.87
C VAL A 586 -15.83 38.91 -8.60
N SER A 587 -15.60 39.22 -7.33
CA SER A 587 -14.65 40.23 -6.88
C SER A 587 -13.55 39.58 -6.03
N GLN A 588 -12.31 40.00 -6.28
CA GLN A 588 -11.13 39.53 -5.56
C GLN A 588 -10.71 40.58 -4.54
N LYS A 589 -10.30 40.14 -3.35
CA LYS A 589 -9.75 41.01 -2.32
C LYS A 589 -8.28 41.31 -2.62
N ASP A 590 -7.90 42.58 -2.51
CA ASP A 590 -6.53 43.07 -2.56
C ASP A 590 -6.13 43.76 -1.24
N ILE A 591 -4.95 44.38 -1.22
CA ILE A 591 -4.42 45.03 -0.03
C ILE A 591 -5.23 46.27 0.40
N ASP A 592 -5.98 46.88 -0.53
CA ASP A 592 -6.77 48.09 -0.32
C ASP A 592 -8.26 47.79 -0.05
N GLY A 593 -8.74 46.57 -0.34
CA GLY A 593 -10.10 46.15 -0.06
C GLY A 593 -10.63 45.16 -1.09
N TRP A 594 -11.93 45.21 -1.37
CA TRP A 594 -12.52 44.45 -2.48
C TRP A 594 -12.25 45.16 -3.82
N GLY A 595 -11.79 44.41 -4.82
CA GLY A 595 -11.62 44.92 -6.17
C GLY A 595 -12.94 45.07 -6.93
N ALA A 596 -12.86 45.54 -8.18
CA ALA A 596 -14.02 45.56 -9.08
C ALA A 596 -14.54 44.15 -9.33
N SER A 597 -15.86 44.00 -9.41
CA SER A 597 -16.50 42.73 -9.76
C SER A 597 -16.55 42.55 -11.28
N GLU A 598 -16.30 41.32 -11.74
CA GLU A 598 -16.34 40.96 -13.16
C GLU A 598 -17.30 39.78 -13.37
N PRO A 599 -18.07 39.75 -14.48
CA PRO A 599 -18.96 38.64 -14.79
C PRO A 599 -18.19 37.35 -15.06
N VAL A 600 -18.77 36.24 -14.62
CA VAL A 600 -18.28 34.90 -14.97
C VAL A 600 -19.08 34.39 -16.17
N ASP A 601 -18.58 34.64 -17.37
CA ASP A 601 -19.31 34.41 -18.62
C ASP A 601 -19.74 32.95 -18.79
N GLU A 602 -18.92 31.99 -18.33
CA GLU A 602 -19.15 30.55 -18.49
C GLU A 602 -20.39 30.04 -17.74
N ILE A 603 -20.77 30.68 -16.62
CA ILE A 603 -21.91 30.27 -15.77
C ILE A 603 -23.13 31.20 -15.88
N ASN A 604 -22.99 32.32 -16.59
CA ASN A 604 -24.09 33.22 -16.91
C ASN A 604 -24.87 32.75 -18.15
N ILE A 605 -25.49 31.57 -18.04
CA ILE A 605 -26.07 30.81 -19.16
C ILE A 605 -27.49 31.20 -19.55
N SER A 606 -28.15 32.06 -18.77
CA SER A 606 -29.52 32.54 -19.05
C SER A 606 -29.70 34.02 -18.68
N GLU A 607 -30.92 34.55 -18.83
CA GLU A 607 -31.26 35.92 -18.40
C GLU A 607 -31.22 36.11 -16.88
N TRP A 608 -31.21 35.02 -16.10
CA TRP A 608 -31.14 35.09 -14.64
C TRP A 608 -30.32 33.94 -14.06
N ASN A 609 -29.21 34.29 -13.42
CA ASN A 609 -28.29 33.37 -12.76
C ASN A 609 -27.99 33.93 -11.37
N ALA A 610 -28.05 33.08 -10.34
CA ALA A 610 -27.86 33.52 -8.96
C ALA A 610 -27.44 32.35 -8.06
N ASP A 611 -27.42 32.62 -6.76
CA ASP A 611 -27.24 31.62 -5.69
C ASP A 611 -25.96 30.78 -5.79
N ALA A 612 -24.95 31.31 -6.46
CA ALA A 612 -23.70 30.62 -6.73
C ALA A 612 -22.86 30.41 -5.46
N GLN A 613 -22.17 29.27 -5.41
CA GLN A 613 -21.20 28.91 -4.38
C GLN A 613 -19.94 28.35 -5.04
N LEU A 614 -18.78 28.93 -4.67
CA LEU A 614 -17.49 28.27 -4.85
C LEU A 614 -17.32 27.25 -3.73
N VAL A 615 -17.18 25.97 -4.10
CA VAL A 615 -16.95 24.92 -3.10
C VAL A 615 -15.62 25.13 -2.37
N SER A 616 -15.45 24.59 -1.17
CA SER A 616 -14.29 24.88 -0.31
C SER A 616 -12.94 24.50 -0.92
N THR A 617 -12.92 23.51 -1.83
CA THR A 617 -11.73 23.09 -2.60
C THR A 617 -11.44 23.98 -3.80
N LYS A 618 -12.36 24.88 -4.18
CA LYS A 618 -12.34 25.73 -5.37
C LYS A 618 -12.35 24.99 -6.72
N GLU A 619 -12.58 23.68 -6.73
CA GLU A 619 -12.65 22.85 -7.95
C GLU A 619 -13.98 22.98 -8.71
N ALA A 620 -15.01 23.58 -8.11
CA ALA A 620 -16.33 23.68 -8.71
C ALA A 620 -17.12 24.91 -8.23
N ILE A 621 -18.00 25.39 -9.10
CA ILE A 621 -19.00 26.41 -8.80
C ILE A 621 -20.37 25.79 -8.98
N ILE A 622 -21.16 25.75 -7.92
CA ILE A 622 -22.56 25.31 -7.96
C ILE A 622 -23.45 26.55 -7.98
N PHE A 623 -24.45 26.62 -8.85
CA PHE A 623 -25.28 27.81 -9.01
C PHE A 623 -26.69 27.49 -9.49
N ALA A 624 -27.60 28.45 -9.38
CA ALA A 624 -28.95 28.35 -9.92
C ALA A 624 -29.10 29.21 -11.19
N SER A 625 -29.78 28.68 -12.21
CA SER A 625 -30.09 29.41 -13.43
C SER A 625 -31.53 29.16 -13.88
N ARG A 626 -32.18 30.20 -14.42
CA ARG A 626 -33.56 30.10 -14.93
C ARG A 626 -33.55 29.70 -16.41
N ILE A 627 -34.06 28.52 -16.71
CA ILE A 627 -34.24 28.06 -18.08
C ILE A 627 -35.74 27.92 -18.36
N ASN A 628 -36.28 28.83 -19.16
CA ASN A 628 -37.72 29.03 -19.35
C ASN A 628 -38.39 29.50 -18.04
N GLU A 629 -39.33 28.72 -17.49
CA GLU A 629 -40.03 29.02 -16.23
C GLU A 629 -39.38 28.33 -15.02
N ASP A 630 -38.54 27.30 -15.26
CA ASP A 630 -37.93 26.47 -14.22
C ASP A 630 -36.62 27.11 -13.75
N VAL A 631 -36.29 26.97 -12.46
CA VAL A 631 -34.97 27.34 -11.93
C VAL A 631 -34.27 26.07 -11.48
N ASN A 632 -33.16 25.75 -12.11
CA ASN A 632 -32.42 24.51 -11.83
C ASN A 632 -31.01 24.80 -11.33
N LEU A 633 -30.47 23.83 -10.59
CA LEU A 633 -29.10 23.80 -10.12
C LEU A 633 -28.16 23.25 -11.19
N PHE A 634 -27.05 23.95 -11.37
CA PHE A 634 -25.96 23.62 -12.27
C PHE A 634 -24.65 23.61 -11.51
N VAL A 635 -23.69 22.88 -12.06
CA VAL A 635 -22.31 22.83 -11.56
C VAL A 635 -21.35 23.00 -12.72
N ALA A 636 -20.38 23.88 -12.58
CA ALA A 636 -19.26 24.04 -13.50
C ALA A 636 -17.97 23.68 -12.77
N LEU A 637 -17.13 22.87 -13.40
CA LEU A 637 -15.84 22.46 -12.85
C LEU A 637 -14.78 23.50 -13.20
N LYS A 638 -13.83 23.71 -12.30
CA LYS A 638 -12.71 24.64 -12.46
C LYS A 638 -11.42 23.84 -12.40
N ASP A 639 -10.61 23.93 -13.45
CA ASP A 639 -9.31 23.26 -13.49
C ASP A 639 -8.23 24.04 -12.72
N ASN A 640 -7.03 23.46 -12.61
CA ASN A 640 -5.89 24.07 -11.91
C ASN A 640 -5.39 25.38 -12.56
N ASN A 641 -5.76 25.66 -13.82
CA ASN A 641 -5.46 26.93 -14.49
C ASN A 641 -6.56 27.97 -14.27
N GLY A 642 -7.62 27.62 -13.53
CA GLY A 642 -8.79 28.45 -13.30
C GLY A 642 -9.78 28.47 -14.44
N ILE A 643 -9.65 27.58 -15.44
CA ILE A 643 -10.57 27.49 -16.56
C ILE A 643 -11.85 26.81 -16.07
N ILE A 644 -12.98 27.47 -16.31
CA ILE A 644 -14.32 26.97 -15.94
C ILE A 644 -14.89 26.17 -17.11
N SER A 645 -15.39 24.97 -16.83
CA SER A 645 -16.04 24.10 -17.81
C SER A 645 -17.41 24.62 -18.22
N GLU A 646 -17.97 24.07 -19.29
CA GLU A 646 -19.40 24.26 -19.56
C GLU A 646 -20.23 23.74 -18.37
N PRO A 647 -21.29 24.46 -17.94
CA PRO A 647 -22.11 24.04 -16.81
C PRO A 647 -22.89 22.76 -17.09
N MET A 648 -22.87 21.84 -16.11
CA MET A 648 -23.64 20.62 -16.11
C MET A 648 -24.91 20.80 -15.26
N ASN A 649 -26.06 20.35 -15.78
CA ASN A 649 -27.27 20.24 -14.97
C ASN A 649 -27.04 19.17 -13.89
N MET A 650 -27.34 19.46 -12.62
CA MET A 650 -27.05 18.56 -11.50
C MET A 650 -27.95 17.31 -11.40
N GLY A 651 -28.82 17.10 -12.40
CA GLY A 651 -29.62 15.89 -12.55
C GLY A 651 -31.02 16.01 -11.96
N ALA A 652 -31.92 15.13 -12.41
CA ALA A 652 -33.33 15.17 -12.05
C ALA A 652 -33.61 14.81 -10.57
N VAL A 653 -32.66 14.17 -9.88
CA VAL A 653 -32.81 13.91 -8.43
C VAL A 653 -32.90 15.22 -7.64
N LEU A 654 -32.15 16.25 -8.06
CA LEU A 654 -32.20 17.56 -7.44
C LEU A 654 -33.15 18.49 -8.16
N ASN A 655 -33.10 18.53 -9.50
CA ASN A 655 -33.83 19.49 -10.32
C ASN A 655 -35.22 18.99 -10.72
N THR A 656 -36.23 19.82 -10.46
CA THR A 656 -37.64 19.53 -10.77
C THR A 656 -38.17 20.54 -11.78
N SER A 657 -39.49 20.55 -12.01
CA SER A 657 -40.19 21.63 -12.74
C SER A 657 -40.49 22.85 -11.85
N GLY A 658 -39.92 22.89 -10.65
CA GLY A 658 -40.04 24.00 -9.71
C GLY A 658 -38.82 24.93 -9.76
N MET A 659 -38.59 25.59 -8.64
CA MET A 659 -37.47 26.48 -8.40
C MET A 659 -36.51 25.89 -7.37
N GLU A 660 -35.47 25.22 -7.85
CA GLU A 660 -34.34 24.84 -7.01
C GLU A 660 -33.35 26.01 -6.91
N ARG A 661 -33.10 26.42 -5.67
CA ARG A 661 -32.36 27.64 -5.36
C ARG A 661 -31.43 27.47 -4.18
N SER A 662 -30.52 28.43 -4.04
CA SER A 662 -29.65 28.56 -2.85
C SER A 662 -28.83 27.32 -2.51
N PRO A 663 -28.14 26.67 -3.48
CA PRO A 663 -27.28 25.54 -3.18
C PRO A 663 -26.18 25.92 -2.17
N PHE A 664 -25.90 24.99 -1.28
CA PHE A 664 -24.82 25.07 -0.31
C PHE A 664 -24.26 23.66 -0.05
N LEU A 665 -23.15 23.34 -0.70
CA LEU A 665 -22.33 22.19 -0.38
C LEU A 665 -21.49 22.53 0.85
N HIS A 666 -21.70 21.79 1.94
CA HIS A 666 -20.88 21.91 3.14
C HIS A 666 -19.42 21.53 2.83
N PRO A 667 -18.41 22.09 3.53
CA PRO A 667 -17.00 21.72 3.36
C PRO A 667 -16.65 20.25 3.62
N ASP A 668 -17.61 19.41 4.00
CA ASP A 668 -17.46 17.95 4.02
C ASP A 668 -17.46 17.34 2.61
N MET A 669 -17.73 18.15 1.58
CA MET A 669 -17.82 17.81 0.17
C MET A 669 -18.91 16.77 -0.17
N LYS A 670 -19.84 16.52 0.77
CA LYS A 670 -20.89 15.51 0.67
C LYS A 670 -22.29 16.06 0.89
N SER A 671 -22.48 17.00 1.79
CA SER A 671 -23.81 17.46 2.21
C SER A 671 -24.23 18.70 1.42
N LEU A 672 -25.13 18.53 0.46
CA LEU A 672 -25.71 19.65 -0.31
C LEU A 672 -27.05 20.05 0.27
N TYR A 673 -27.14 21.30 0.73
CA TYR A 673 -28.36 21.94 1.17
C TYR A 673 -28.88 22.85 0.05
N PHE A 674 -30.19 22.85 -0.18
CA PHE A 674 -30.80 23.72 -1.19
C PHE A 674 -32.28 23.94 -0.84
N SER A 675 -32.90 24.95 -1.44
CA SER A 675 -34.32 25.23 -1.28
C SER A 675 -35.09 24.89 -2.54
N SER A 676 -36.28 24.31 -2.41
CA SER A 676 -37.14 23.95 -3.55
C SER A 676 -38.61 24.10 -3.21
N ASP A 677 -39.42 24.45 -4.22
CA ASP A 677 -40.89 24.37 -4.21
C ASP A 677 -41.43 23.18 -5.04
N GLY A 678 -40.55 22.39 -5.67
CA GLY A 678 -40.93 21.25 -6.52
C GLY A 678 -40.84 19.88 -5.84
N HIS A 679 -40.05 19.76 -4.76
CA HIS A 679 -39.94 18.54 -3.95
C HIS A 679 -41.10 18.35 -2.94
N GLY A 680 -42.06 19.29 -2.91
CA GLY A 680 -43.12 19.32 -1.91
C GLY A 680 -42.68 19.94 -0.59
N GLY A 681 -43.49 19.83 0.48
CA GLY A 681 -43.08 20.29 1.82
C GLY A 681 -44.14 21.10 2.58
N PHE A 682 -43.68 21.95 3.50
CA PHE A 682 -44.51 22.71 4.41
C PHE A 682 -45.07 24.00 3.82
N GLY A 683 -44.37 24.64 2.89
CA GLY A 683 -44.70 25.98 2.41
C GLY A 683 -44.29 26.25 0.98
N GLY A 684 -43.99 27.52 0.71
CA GLY A 684 -43.53 28.00 -0.59
C GLY A 684 -42.25 27.29 -1.02
N ARG A 685 -41.11 27.72 -0.50
CA ARG A 685 -39.82 27.05 -0.71
C ARG A 685 -39.34 26.46 0.59
N ASP A 686 -39.06 25.17 0.59
CA ASP A 686 -38.57 24.43 1.74
C ASP A 686 -37.08 24.10 1.58
N VAL A 687 -36.34 24.04 2.69
CA VAL A 687 -34.95 23.58 2.74
C VAL A 687 -34.88 22.06 2.75
N PHE A 688 -34.04 21.53 1.87
CA PHE A 688 -33.72 20.11 1.74
C PHE A 688 -32.22 19.88 1.89
N VAL A 689 -31.86 18.63 2.21
CA VAL A 689 -30.48 18.13 2.16
C VAL A 689 -30.40 16.89 1.28
N SER A 690 -29.37 16.80 0.45
CA SER A 690 -29.00 15.60 -0.29
C SER A 690 -27.53 15.26 -0.05
N LYS A 691 -27.18 13.98 -0.13
CA LYS A 691 -25.81 13.49 0.02
C LYS A 691 -25.23 13.16 -1.36
N ARG A 692 -24.03 13.66 -1.62
CA ARG A 692 -23.21 13.27 -2.76
C ARG A 692 -22.81 11.82 -2.59
N LEU A 693 -23.10 10.98 -3.58
CA LEU A 693 -22.90 9.53 -3.48
C LEU A 693 -21.47 9.09 -3.82
N HIS A 694 -20.76 9.87 -4.64
CA HIS A 694 -19.39 9.60 -5.05
C HIS A 694 -18.59 10.91 -5.23
N ASP A 695 -17.35 10.94 -4.74
CA ASP A 695 -16.47 12.12 -4.77
C ASP A 695 -16.14 12.60 -6.19
N SER A 696 -16.17 11.72 -7.19
CA SER A 696 -15.92 12.05 -8.59
C SER A 696 -17.19 12.41 -9.38
N CYS A 697 -18.38 12.25 -8.80
CA CYS A 697 -19.64 12.45 -9.50
C CYS A 697 -20.38 13.69 -8.99
N TRP A 698 -20.63 14.64 -9.89
CA TRP A 698 -21.34 15.89 -9.58
C TRP A 698 -22.85 15.86 -9.86
N THR A 699 -23.34 14.74 -10.39
CA THR A 699 -24.77 14.49 -10.69
C THR A 699 -25.34 13.29 -9.91
N CYS A 700 -24.54 12.67 -9.03
CA CYS A 700 -24.93 11.49 -8.25
C CYS A 700 -25.29 11.92 -6.83
N TRP A 701 -26.58 12.13 -6.60
CA TRP A 701 -27.13 12.67 -5.36
C TRP A 701 -28.15 11.69 -4.78
N SER A 702 -28.21 11.58 -3.45
CA SER A 702 -29.30 10.85 -2.80
C SER A 702 -30.63 11.57 -3.00
N LYS A 703 -31.76 10.87 -2.80
CA LYS A 703 -33.08 11.53 -2.71
C LYS A 703 -33.00 12.70 -1.71
N PRO A 704 -33.49 13.90 -2.04
CA PRO A 704 -33.56 15.03 -1.12
C PRO A 704 -34.41 14.70 0.12
N VAL A 705 -33.94 15.14 1.28
CA VAL A 705 -34.62 14.97 2.57
C VAL A 705 -35.00 16.34 3.11
N ASN A 706 -36.29 16.55 3.38
CA ASN A 706 -36.78 17.81 3.96
C ASN A 706 -36.20 18.03 5.38
N MET A 707 -35.78 19.27 5.67
CA MET A 707 -35.13 19.63 6.93
C MET A 707 -36.11 19.80 8.11
N GLY A 708 -37.41 19.70 7.86
CA GLY A 708 -38.45 19.64 8.90
C GLY A 708 -38.98 21.00 9.35
N LYS A 709 -40.10 20.96 10.09
CA LYS A 709 -40.89 22.13 10.53
C LYS A 709 -40.18 23.11 11.46
N GLN A 710 -39.01 22.73 12.01
CA GLN A 710 -38.21 23.62 12.85
C GLN A 710 -37.42 24.64 12.02
N ILE A 711 -37.17 24.31 10.75
CA ILE A 711 -36.52 25.17 9.77
C ILE A 711 -37.58 25.71 8.79
N ASN A 712 -38.32 24.80 8.16
CA ASN A 712 -39.30 25.13 7.12
C ASN A 712 -40.61 25.67 7.71
N SER A 713 -41.12 26.73 7.09
CA SER A 713 -42.40 27.37 7.37
C SER A 713 -43.39 27.20 6.24
N ILE A 714 -44.48 27.95 6.29
CA ILE A 714 -45.54 28.01 5.28
C ILE A 714 -45.17 28.95 4.12
N SER A 715 -44.12 29.76 4.28
CA SER A 715 -43.66 30.78 3.34
C SER A 715 -42.39 30.31 2.62
N ASN A 716 -41.51 31.22 2.17
CA ASN A 716 -40.22 30.84 1.61
C ASN A 716 -39.15 30.77 2.71
N ASP A 717 -38.44 29.64 2.74
CA ASP A 717 -37.26 29.40 3.54
C ASP A 717 -36.09 29.12 2.59
N TRP A 718 -35.13 30.05 2.51
CA TRP A 718 -34.10 30.02 1.48
C TRP A 718 -32.76 30.59 1.93
N GLY A 719 -31.70 30.39 1.13
CA GLY A 719 -30.36 30.83 1.51
C GLY A 719 -29.78 30.06 2.70
N PHE A 720 -30.08 28.78 2.86
CA PHE A 720 -29.64 27.98 4.00
C PHE A 720 -28.14 27.68 3.94
N LYS A 721 -27.38 28.26 4.88
CA LYS A 721 -25.93 28.10 5.02
C LYS A 721 -25.60 27.61 6.43
N ILE A 722 -24.59 26.74 6.55
CA ILE A 722 -24.17 26.15 7.83
C ILE A 722 -22.76 26.63 8.17
N SER A 723 -22.49 26.84 9.45
CA SER A 723 -21.14 27.07 9.97
C SER A 723 -20.23 25.86 9.69
N THR A 724 -18.93 26.10 9.59
CA THR A 724 -17.92 25.07 9.26
C THR A 724 -17.89 23.90 10.25
N ASP A 725 -18.24 24.13 11.51
CA ASP A 725 -18.36 23.09 12.54
C ASP A 725 -19.66 22.27 12.45
N GLY A 726 -20.57 22.62 11.52
CA GLY A 726 -21.86 21.98 11.33
C GLY A 726 -22.91 22.34 12.39
N GLU A 727 -22.60 23.20 13.37
CA GLU A 727 -23.46 23.39 14.55
C GLU A 727 -24.59 24.40 14.33
N LYS A 728 -24.34 25.50 13.64
CA LYS A 728 -25.29 26.59 13.42
C LYS A 728 -25.64 26.73 11.95
N ALA A 729 -26.91 27.02 11.67
CA ALA A 729 -27.35 27.39 10.33
C ALA A 729 -27.99 28.78 10.32
N TYR A 730 -27.84 29.47 9.19
CA TYR A 730 -28.38 30.79 8.90
C TYR A 730 -29.18 30.72 7.60
N PHE A 731 -30.34 31.36 7.55
CA PHE A 731 -31.19 31.37 6.35
C PHE A 731 -32.17 32.54 6.36
N SER A 732 -32.68 32.90 5.20
CA SER A 732 -33.74 33.89 5.03
C SER A 732 -35.10 33.24 5.16
N LYS A 733 -36.00 33.91 5.88
CA LYS A 733 -37.39 33.47 6.06
C LYS A 733 -38.32 34.64 5.76
N SER A 734 -39.29 34.42 4.88
CA SER A 734 -40.32 35.45 4.65
C SER A 734 -41.33 35.47 5.81
N GLY A 735 -41.69 36.69 6.25
CA GLY A 735 -42.72 36.97 7.25
C GLY A 735 -44.15 36.70 6.76
N ASN A 736 -45.13 37.39 7.35
CA ASN A 736 -46.54 37.17 7.01
C ASN A 736 -46.86 37.61 5.56
N VAL A 737 -47.62 36.77 4.86
CA VAL A 737 -47.95 36.83 3.42
C VAL A 737 -48.53 38.18 2.94
N GLU A 738 -49.02 39.04 3.84
CA GLU A 738 -49.61 40.33 3.48
C GLU A 738 -48.57 41.41 3.09
N ASN A 739 -47.29 41.26 3.45
CA ASN A 739 -46.25 42.24 3.10
C ASN A 739 -45.03 41.54 2.45
N LYS A 740 -44.84 41.77 1.14
CA LYS A 740 -43.80 41.09 0.31
C LYS A 740 -42.35 41.46 0.71
N TYR A 741 -42.16 42.43 1.60
CA TYR A 741 -40.89 43.05 1.96
C TYR A 741 -40.62 42.96 3.47
N ASP A 742 -40.95 41.81 4.06
CA ASP A 742 -40.73 41.49 5.48
C ASP A 742 -39.95 40.17 5.56
N GLU A 743 -38.71 40.15 5.06
CA GLU A 743 -37.81 38.99 5.14
C GLU A 743 -36.67 39.25 6.11
N ASP A 744 -36.46 38.30 7.03
CA ASP A 744 -35.48 38.39 8.12
C ASP A 744 -34.47 37.23 8.01
N ILE A 745 -33.26 37.43 8.55
CA ILE A 745 -32.30 36.34 8.76
C ILE A 745 -32.68 35.59 10.05
N TYR A 746 -32.76 34.26 9.96
CA TYR A 746 -32.98 33.35 11.07
C TYR A 746 -31.74 32.52 11.34
N GLU A 747 -31.55 32.11 12.59
CA GLU A 747 -30.53 31.16 13.01
C GLU A 747 -31.12 29.97 13.77
N ILE A 748 -30.45 28.82 13.68
CA ILE A 748 -30.81 27.60 14.41
C ILE A 748 -29.57 26.78 14.76
N THR A 749 -29.57 26.16 15.94
CA THR A 749 -28.59 25.12 16.28
C THR A 749 -29.08 23.77 15.78
N LEU A 750 -28.31 23.13 14.90
CA LEU A 750 -28.64 21.83 14.33
C LEU A 750 -28.43 20.69 15.33
N PRO A 751 -29.38 19.74 15.43
CA PRO A 751 -29.19 18.52 16.21
C PRO A 751 -28.12 17.65 15.56
N GLU A 752 -27.41 16.86 16.37
CA GLU A 752 -26.29 16.00 15.93
C GLU A 752 -26.67 15.11 14.74
N GLU A 753 -27.89 14.57 14.70
CA GLU A 753 -28.35 13.67 13.64
C GLU A 753 -28.63 14.36 12.29
N ARG A 754 -28.70 15.70 12.28
CA ARG A 754 -28.91 16.52 11.06
C ARG A 754 -27.66 17.30 10.65
N ARG A 755 -26.54 17.14 11.38
CA ARG A 755 -25.27 17.80 11.05
C ARG A 755 -24.60 17.12 9.85
N PRO A 756 -23.81 17.88 9.07
CA PRO A 756 -22.93 17.32 8.06
C PRO A 756 -21.81 16.46 8.68
N ASP A 757 -21.01 15.80 7.84
CA ASP A 757 -19.84 15.06 8.33
C ASP A 757 -18.81 16.06 8.92
N LEU A 758 -18.02 15.60 9.89
CA LEU A 758 -17.02 16.43 10.54
C LEU A 758 -15.90 16.84 9.58
N VAL A 759 -15.43 18.07 9.75
CA VAL A 759 -14.27 18.66 9.08
C VAL A 759 -13.26 19.18 10.10
N ALA A 760 -12.03 19.40 9.64
CA ALA A 760 -10.99 20.10 10.37
C ALA A 760 -10.73 21.47 9.76
N THR A 761 -10.18 22.38 10.55
CA THR A 761 -9.73 23.70 10.10
C THR A 761 -8.24 23.85 10.34
N VAL A 762 -7.54 24.49 9.39
CA VAL A 762 -6.15 24.91 9.56
C VAL A 762 -6.08 26.40 9.26
N GLU A 763 -5.55 27.18 10.19
CA GLU A 763 -5.43 28.62 10.05
C GLU A 763 -4.14 29.16 10.67
N GLY A 764 -3.71 30.32 10.20
CA GLY A 764 -2.51 30.99 10.70
C GLY A 764 -2.12 32.16 9.83
N TYR A 765 -0.90 32.66 10.00
CA TYR A 765 -0.35 33.76 9.20
C TYR A 765 0.85 33.30 8.38
N VAL A 766 0.88 33.68 7.10
CA VAL A 766 2.06 33.54 6.25
C VAL A 766 2.85 34.84 6.28
N LEU A 767 4.04 34.77 6.84
CA LEU A 767 4.93 35.90 7.02
C LEU A 767 6.28 35.64 6.34
N ASP A 768 6.95 36.68 5.88
CA ASP A 768 8.37 36.58 5.55
C ASP A 768 9.25 36.60 6.82
N ARG A 769 10.55 36.34 6.64
CA ARG A 769 11.55 36.42 7.72
C ARG A 769 11.67 37.78 8.41
N TYR A 770 11.07 38.83 7.86
CA TYR A 770 11.02 40.19 8.40
C TYR A 770 9.66 40.50 9.06
N SER A 771 8.85 39.46 9.27
CA SER A 771 7.50 39.53 9.84
C SER A 771 6.55 40.41 9.02
N GLN A 772 6.75 40.50 7.71
CA GLN A 772 5.81 41.14 6.80
C GLN A 772 4.83 40.09 6.26
N PRO A 773 3.53 40.43 6.14
CA PRO A 773 2.55 39.53 5.57
C PRO A 773 2.83 39.30 4.09
N LEU A 774 2.62 38.06 3.64
CA LEU A 774 2.81 37.68 2.24
C LEU A 774 1.48 37.38 1.56
N LYS A 775 1.39 37.77 0.29
CA LYS A 775 0.39 37.24 -0.63
C LYS A 775 0.91 35.91 -1.16
N ALA A 776 0.27 34.81 -0.75
CA ALA A 776 0.65 33.46 -1.11
C ALA A 776 -0.58 32.60 -1.41
N LYS A 777 -0.36 31.50 -2.14
CA LYS A 777 -1.34 30.43 -2.34
C LYS A 777 -1.02 29.31 -1.35
N ILE A 778 -2.05 28.77 -0.71
CA ILE A 778 -1.98 27.56 0.11
C ILE A 778 -2.59 26.44 -0.71
N ILE A 779 -1.88 25.35 -0.89
CA ILE A 779 -2.35 24.21 -1.67
C ILE A 779 -2.31 22.99 -0.77
N TRP A 780 -3.36 22.17 -0.78
CA TRP A 780 -3.40 20.93 -0.01
C TRP A 780 -3.70 19.71 -0.89
N GLU A 781 -3.16 18.58 -0.46
CA GLU A 781 -3.08 17.34 -1.21
C GLU A 781 -3.41 16.15 -0.31
N ASP A 782 -4.02 15.12 -0.90
CA ASP A 782 -4.20 13.82 -0.29
C ASP A 782 -2.88 13.04 -0.43
N LEU A 783 -2.17 12.83 0.67
CA LEU A 783 -0.85 12.20 0.64
C LEU A 783 -0.90 10.71 0.32
N GLU A 784 -2.04 10.04 0.54
CA GLU A 784 -2.20 8.63 0.17
C GLU A 784 -2.52 8.47 -1.32
N ALA A 785 -3.31 9.39 -1.88
CA ALA A 785 -3.65 9.41 -3.31
C ALA A 785 -2.59 10.09 -4.19
N ASN A 786 -1.69 10.88 -3.60
CA ASN A 786 -0.76 11.76 -4.30
C ASN A 786 -1.48 12.73 -5.27
N GLU A 787 -2.55 13.36 -4.78
CA GLU A 787 -3.45 14.20 -5.58
C GLU A 787 -3.68 15.56 -4.90
N ILE A 788 -3.61 16.65 -5.66
CA ILE A 788 -3.98 17.99 -5.19
C ILE A 788 -5.50 18.07 -5.08
N ILE A 789 -5.99 18.45 -3.89
CA ILE A 789 -7.42 18.45 -3.57
C ILE A 789 -8.00 19.87 -3.55
N GLY A 790 -7.21 20.89 -3.22
CA GLY A 790 -7.72 22.24 -3.24
C GLY A 790 -6.69 23.31 -2.94
N GLU A 791 -7.17 24.56 -3.01
CA GLU A 791 -6.35 25.74 -2.84
C GLU A 791 -7.06 26.88 -2.10
N ALA A 792 -6.26 27.74 -1.48
CA ALA A 792 -6.66 28.95 -0.80
C ALA A 792 -5.63 30.06 -1.02
N ASN A 793 -6.02 31.29 -0.78
CA ASN A 793 -5.11 32.44 -0.78
C ASN A 793 -5.02 33.02 0.63
N THR A 794 -3.87 33.60 0.96
CA THR A 794 -3.73 34.46 2.13
C THR A 794 -4.50 35.77 1.93
N ASP A 795 -5.09 36.32 2.99
CA ASP A 795 -5.57 37.70 3.00
C ASP A 795 -4.40 38.66 2.71
N PRO A 796 -4.44 39.41 1.60
CA PRO A 796 -3.31 40.22 1.15
C PRO A 796 -2.95 41.39 2.08
N SER A 797 -3.83 41.74 3.03
CA SER A 797 -3.60 42.83 3.98
C SER A 797 -2.81 42.40 5.22
N ASN A 798 -2.88 41.13 5.60
CA ASN A 798 -2.35 40.65 6.87
C ASN A 798 -1.70 39.25 6.83
N GLY A 799 -1.76 38.54 5.69
CA GLY A 799 -1.17 37.22 5.51
C GLY A 799 -1.95 36.07 6.13
N HIS A 800 -3.12 36.31 6.72
CA HIS A 800 -3.96 35.27 7.33
C HIS A 800 -4.46 34.29 6.27
N TYR A 801 -4.41 33.00 6.55
CA TYR A 801 -5.02 31.97 5.72
C TYR A 801 -5.96 31.08 6.54
N PHE A 802 -6.93 30.48 5.86
CA PHE A 802 -7.90 29.58 6.47
C PHE A 802 -8.30 28.50 5.45
N ILE A 803 -8.04 27.24 5.76
CA ILE A 803 -8.45 26.08 4.95
C ILE A 803 -9.33 25.14 5.76
N VAL A 804 -10.20 24.42 5.06
CA VAL A 804 -11.13 23.45 5.66
C VAL A 804 -10.89 22.10 5.00
N LEU A 805 -10.71 21.06 5.81
CA LEU A 805 -10.31 19.73 5.35
C LEU A 805 -11.36 18.69 5.79
N PRO A 806 -11.97 17.93 4.87
CA PRO A 806 -12.80 16.79 5.22
C PRO A 806 -12.03 15.76 6.06
N THR A 807 -12.69 15.11 7.00
CA THR A 807 -12.08 13.99 7.76
C THR A 807 -11.84 12.75 6.89
N SER A 808 -11.22 11.70 7.43
CA SER A 808 -10.93 10.39 6.80
C SER A 808 -9.68 10.26 5.92
N LYS A 809 -8.92 11.35 5.73
CA LYS A 809 -7.68 11.35 4.91
C LYS A 809 -6.49 11.89 5.70
N ILE A 810 -5.29 11.67 5.18
CA ILE A 810 -4.08 12.35 5.64
C ILE A 810 -3.69 13.40 4.60
N TYR A 811 -3.67 14.66 5.01
CA TYR A 811 -3.40 15.78 4.12
C TYR A 811 -2.00 16.32 4.30
N GLY A 812 -1.35 16.62 3.18
CA GLY A 812 -0.23 17.53 3.10
C GLY A 812 -0.77 18.89 2.66
N TYR A 813 -0.14 19.97 3.10
CA TYR A 813 -0.41 21.29 2.57
C TYR A 813 0.88 22.09 2.52
N PHE A 814 0.99 23.01 1.58
CA PHE A 814 2.17 23.82 1.39
C PHE A 814 1.82 25.24 0.95
N VAL A 815 2.71 26.16 1.26
CA VAL A 815 2.59 27.56 0.89
C VAL A 815 3.44 27.84 -0.33
N ASP A 816 2.81 28.31 -1.40
CA ASP A 816 3.46 28.70 -2.65
C ASP A 816 3.44 30.22 -2.81
N SER A 817 4.62 30.80 -3.06
CA SER A 817 4.79 32.23 -3.29
C SER A 817 6.04 32.46 -4.14
N GLU A 818 5.94 33.35 -5.13
CA GLU A 818 6.99 33.60 -6.11
C GLU A 818 8.33 33.98 -5.46
N GLY A 819 9.37 33.20 -5.75
CA GLY A 819 10.73 33.42 -5.24
C GLY A 819 10.98 32.96 -3.80
N TYR A 820 10.01 32.32 -3.15
CA TYR A 820 10.17 31.70 -1.84
C TYR A 820 10.26 30.17 -1.95
N TYR A 821 10.92 29.54 -0.97
CA TYR A 821 10.87 28.08 -0.82
C TYR A 821 9.47 27.65 -0.37
N PRO A 822 8.85 26.63 -1.00
CA PRO A 822 7.55 26.15 -0.59
C PRO A 822 7.63 25.40 0.74
N VAL A 823 7.09 25.99 1.80
CA VAL A 823 7.07 25.37 3.14
C VAL A 823 5.82 24.51 3.26
N SER A 824 6.00 23.23 3.56
CA SER A 824 4.92 22.26 3.71
C SER A 824 4.66 21.87 5.18
N SER A 825 3.49 21.30 5.45
CA SER A 825 3.09 20.68 6.71
C SER A 825 2.01 19.62 6.45
N SER A 826 1.59 18.88 7.46
CA SER A 826 0.57 17.83 7.30
C SER A 826 -0.32 17.65 8.52
N VAL A 827 -1.51 17.10 8.25
CA VAL A 827 -2.49 16.76 9.27
C VAL A 827 -3.14 15.40 8.95
N ASP A 828 -3.07 14.48 9.92
CA ASP A 828 -3.71 13.16 9.81
C ASP A 828 -5.13 13.20 10.39
N LEU A 829 -6.12 13.09 9.50
CA LEU A 829 -7.54 13.14 9.83
C LEU A 829 -8.24 11.77 9.72
N ARG A 830 -7.50 10.67 9.53
CA ARG A 830 -8.07 9.33 9.30
C ARG A 830 -8.88 8.78 10.48
N GLU A 831 -8.47 9.09 11.72
CA GLU A 831 -9.11 8.59 12.94
C GLU A 831 -9.84 9.68 13.75
N GLN A 832 -10.23 10.79 13.11
CA GLN A 832 -10.85 11.91 13.82
C GLN A 832 -12.33 11.69 14.11
N SER A 833 -12.73 11.95 15.34
CA SER A 833 -14.10 11.80 15.84
C SER A 833 -14.69 13.10 16.39
N LYS A 834 -13.96 14.21 16.29
CA LYS A 834 -14.36 15.54 16.77
C LYS A 834 -13.84 16.61 15.81
N PHE A 835 -14.51 17.76 15.81
CA PHE A 835 -14.02 18.96 15.17
C PHE A 835 -12.66 19.36 15.76
N ILE A 836 -11.69 19.70 14.89
CA ILE A 836 -10.37 20.17 15.30
C ILE A 836 -9.99 21.45 14.56
N THR A 837 -9.23 22.30 15.25
CA THR A 837 -8.59 23.49 14.69
C THR A 837 -7.09 23.34 14.89
N VAL A 838 -6.34 23.57 13.81
CA VAL A 838 -4.88 23.59 13.78
C VAL A 838 -4.43 25.03 13.54
N ASP A 839 -3.81 25.63 14.56
CA ASP A 839 -3.21 26.96 14.46
C ASP A 839 -1.73 26.80 14.05
N GLU A 840 -1.37 27.25 12.84
CA GLU A 840 -0.02 27.10 12.28
C GLU A 840 0.41 28.32 11.46
N ASP A 841 1.31 29.12 12.05
CA ASP A 841 1.97 30.23 11.34
C ASP A 841 3.11 29.68 10.46
N VAL A 842 3.28 30.26 9.27
CA VAL A 842 4.29 29.85 8.29
C VAL A 842 5.26 30.99 8.03
N ASP A 843 6.52 30.79 8.40
CA ASP A 843 7.63 31.69 8.08
C ASP A 843 8.26 31.28 6.75
N MET A 844 8.12 32.12 5.73
CA MET A 844 8.61 31.86 4.37
C MET A 844 10.07 32.30 4.20
N VAL A 845 10.84 31.50 3.47
CA VAL A 845 12.25 31.76 3.17
C VAL A 845 12.40 32.21 1.73
N TYR A 846 12.82 33.46 1.52
CA TYR A 846 13.11 34.00 0.19
C TYR A 846 14.40 33.37 -0.36
N VAL A 847 14.35 32.78 -1.54
CA VAL A 847 15.46 31.97 -2.07
C VAL A 847 16.72 32.81 -2.29
N GLU A 848 16.57 34.02 -2.83
CA GLU A 848 17.72 34.89 -3.13
C GLU A 848 18.45 35.35 -1.87
N ASP A 849 17.74 35.51 -0.74
CA ASP A 849 18.37 35.83 0.54
C ASP A 849 19.34 34.74 0.99
N VAL A 850 19.03 33.48 0.65
CA VAL A 850 19.87 32.33 0.95
C VAL A 850 21.07 32.26 -0.01
N LEU A 851 20.88 32.61 -1.28
CA LEU A 851 21.94 32.57 -2.29
C LEU A 851 22.95 33.72 -2.19
N VAL A 852 22.52 34.89 -1.69
CA VAL A 852 23.34 36.10 -1.57
C VAL A 852 23.99 36.24 -0.19
N GLY A 853 23.42 35.62 0.85
CA GLY A 853 23.93 35.67 2.22
C GLY A 853 25.17 34.81 2.47
N ASP A 854 26.05 35.27 3.37
CA ASP A 854 27.16 34.44 3.93
C ASP A 854 26.67 33.48 5.05
N GLN A 855 25.35 33.31 5.22
CA GLN A 855 24.75 32.52 6.30
C GLN A 855 24.03 31.30 5.73
N GLU A 856 24.35 30.12 6.26
CA GLU A 856 23.58 28.89 6.02
C GLU A 856 22.16 29.08 6.57
N VAL A 857 21.15 28.85 5.70
CA VAL A 857 19.75 28.84 6.09
C VAL A 857 19.27 27.40 6.06
N SER A 858 18.89 26.88 7.23
CA SER A 858 18.32 25.56 7.39
C SER A 858 16.80 25.64 7.34
N ILE A 859 16.21 24.89 6.41
CA ILE A 859 14.77 24.81 6.18
C ILE A 859 14.33 23.38 6.53
N PRO A 860 13.36 23.19 7.43
CA PRO A 860 12.83 21.85 7.70
C PRO A 860 12.12 21.32 6.46
N ILE A 861 12.42 20.07 6.06
CA ILE A 861 11.66 19.37 5.02
C ILE A 861 10.57 18.59 5.76
N ASN A 862 9.38 19.16 5.80
CA ASN A 862 8.22 18.52 6.41
C ASN A 862 7.66 17.45 5.46
N ASN A 863 6.74 16.61 5.92
CA ASN A 863 6.10 15.57 5.09
C ASN A 863 7.03 14.47 4.52
N ILE A 864 8.23 14.30 5.10
CA ILE A 864 9.08 13.13 4.85
C ILE A 864 8.84 12.09 5.95
N PHE A 865 8.23 10.96 5.58
CA PHE A 865 7.84 9.91 6.50
C PHE A 865 8.67 8.65 6.31
N PHE A 866 9.07 8.03 7.41
CA PHE A 866 9.85 6.79 7.42
C PHE A 866 9.09 5.69 8.16
N GLU A 867 9.29 4.44 7.74
CA GLU A 867 8.93 3.28 8.55
C GLU A 867 9.57 3.36 9.94
N ASN A 868 8.86 2.86 10.96
CA ASN A 868 9.30 3.01 12.34
C ASN A 868 10.67 2.38 12.58
N GLY A 869 11.63 3.16 13.09
CA GLY A 869 13.02 2.72 13.31
C GLY A 869 13.78 2.37 12.03
N SER A 870 13.29 2.79 10.86
CA SER A 870 13.84 2.45 9.55
C SER A 870 14.30 3.66 8.75
N LYS A 871 15.09 3.41 7.71
CA LYS A 871 15.49 4.35 6.66
C LYS A 871 14.55 4.35 5.45
N GLU A 872 13.67 3.36 5.37
CA GLU A 872 12.74 3.20 4.25
C GLU A 872 11.68 4.31 4.29
N LEU A 873 11.54 5.03 3.18
CA LEU A 873 10.58 6.11 2.99
C LEU A 873 9.17 5.53 2.74
N LEU A 874 8.15 6.15 3.34
CA LEU A 874 6.76 5.84 3.02
C LEU A 874 6.35 6.55 1.74
N THR A 875 5.47 5.91 0.97
CA THR A 875 4.93 6.45 -0.29
C THR A 875 4.23 7.80 -0.12
N ILE A 876 3.66 8.06 1.06
CA ILE A 876 3.06 9.36 1.43
C ILE A 876 4.08 10.53 1.49
N SER A 877 5.37 10.25 1.28
CA SER A 877 6.42 11.27 1.17
C SER A 877 6.68 11.73 -0.27
N ASN A 878 6.08 11.06 -1.26
CA ASN A 878 6.39 11.29 -2.68
C ASN A 878 6.11 12.72 -3.12
N ALA A 879 4.95 13.29 -2.76
CA ALA A 879 4.59 14.67 -3.09
C ALA A 879 5.64 15.69 -2.64
N GLU A 880 6.18 15.54 -1.43
CA GLU A 880 7.24 16.42 -0.92
C GLU A 880 8.57 16.20 -1.65
N LEU A 881 8.93 14.95 -1.93
CA LEU A 881 10.18 14.61 -2.63
C LEU A 881 10.18 15.13 -4.06
N GLU A 882 9.05 15.05 -4.76
CA GLU A 882 8.83 15.61 -6.09
C GLU A 882 8.96 17.15 -6.06
N ARG A 883 8.30 17.81 -5.10
CA ARG A 883 8.38 19.27 -4.90
C ARG A 883 9.81 19.74 -4.61
N LEU A 884 10.53 19.01 -3.75
CA LEU A 884 11.92 19.32 -3.43
C LEU A 884 12.83 19.11 -4.65
N ALA A 885 12.61 18.06 -5.44
CA ALA A 885 13.36 17.82 -6.67
C ALA A 885 13.15 18.93 -7.70
N GLU A 886 11.90 19.33 -7.94
CA GLU A 886 11.55 20.45 -8.81
C GLU A 886 12.24 21.74 -8.37
N PHE A 887 12.18 22.07 -7.07
CA PHE A 887 12.86 23.23 -6.51
C PHE A 887 14.37 23.25 -6.77
N ILE A 888 15.05 22.13 -6.56
CA ILE A 888 16.50 21.97 -6.78
C ILE A 888 16.85 22.12 -8.27
N LEU A 889 16.04 21.51 -9.15
CA LEU A 889 16.24 21.53 -10.60
C LEU A 889 16.02 22.93 -11.18
N ASP A 890 14.99 23.65 -10.74
CA ASP A 890 14.68 24.98 -11.24
C ASP A 890 15.72 26.03 -10.85
N HIS A 891 16.24 25.94 -9.62
CA HIS A 891 17.20 26.92 -9.10
C HIS A 891 18.67 26.50 -9.29
N GLN A 892 18.94 25.23 -9.62
CA GLN A 892 20.29 24.67 -9.78
C GLN A 892 21.17 24.89 -8.53
N ILE A 893 20.60 24.66 -7.35
CA ILE A 893 21.22 24.93 -6.05
C ILE A 893 21.80 23.67 -5.41
N GLY A 894 22.95 23.80 -4.75
CA GLY A 894 23.53 22.74 -3.94
C GLY A 894 22.82 22.65 -2.59
N VAL A 895 22.48 21.45 -2.16
CA VAL A 895 21.76 21.22 -0.90
C VAL A 895 22.42 20.14 -0.04
N MET A 896 22.51 20.42 1.25
CA MET A 896 22.94 19.48 2.29
C MET A 896 21.72 18.97 3.03
N LEU A 897 21.45 17.66 2.94
CA LEU A 897 20.38 16.97 3.63
C LEU A 897 20.86 16.45 4.98
N SER A 898 20.30 17.00 6.05
CA SER A 898 20.70 16.70 7.42
C SER A 898 19.65 15.84 8.13
N GLY A 899 20.01 14.60 8.46
CA GLY A 899 19.14 13.67 9.19
C GLY A 899 19.25 13.81 10.71
N HIS A 900 18.11 13.70 11.40
CA HIS A 900 18.01 13.74 12.86
C HIS A 900 17.11 12.62 13.42
N THR A 901 17.38 12.18 14.64
CA THR A 901 16.55 11.21 15.38
C THR A 901 16.05 11.79 16.70
N ASP A 902 15.10 11.10 17.33
CA ASP A 902 14.76 11.31 18.73
C ASP A 902 15.80 10.65 19.66
N ASN A 903 15.52 10.66 20.97
CA ASN A 903 16.38 10.07 22.01
C ASN A 903 16.14 8.56 22.27
N VAL A 904 15.41 7.86 21.40
CA VAL A 904 15.07 6.45 21.60
C VAL A 904 16.06 5.58 20.82
N GLY A 905 17.06 5.04 21.52
CA GLY A 905 18.07 4.19 20.90
C GLY A 905 19.42 4.31 21.62
N SER A 906 20.47 3.78 21.01
CA SER A 906 21.84 4.12 21.38
C SER A 906 22.33 5.26 20.49
N GLU A 907 23.21 6.12 21.02
CA GLU A 907 23.81 7.23 20.26
C GLU A 907 24.42 6.77 18.92
N GLU A 908 25.12 5.63 18.92
CA GLU A 908 25.71 5.02 17.71
C GLU A 908 24.63 4.57 16.71
N SER A 909 23.56 3.92 17.18
CA SER A 909 22.44 3.52 16.31
C SER A 909 21.70 4.72 15.74
N ASN A 910 21.49 5.77 16.55
CA ASN A 910 20.81 7.00 16.16
C ASN A 910 21.62 7.78 15.12
N GLN A 911 22.95 7.84 15.30
CA GLN A 911 23.85 8.42 14.31
C GLN A 911 23.74 7.70 12.96
N ILE A 912 23.88 6.37 12.93
CA ILE A 912 23.79 5.57 11.70
C ILE A 912 22.42 5.74 11.03
N LEU A 913 21.33 5.67 11.79
CA LEU A 913 19.98 5.81 11.27
C LEU A 913 19.76 7.19 10.64
N SER A 914 20.25 8.25 11.29
CA SER A 914 20.12 9.62 10.77
C SER A 914 20.85 9.81 9.44
N GLU A 915 22.06 9.27 9.30
CA GLU A 915 22.84 9.30 8.04
C GLU A 915 22.12 8.51 6.94
N GLN A 916 21.61 7.32 7.28
CA GLN A 916 20.89 6.47 6.32
C GLN A 916 19.60 7.11 5.82
N ARG A 917 18.88 7.86 6.66
CA ARG A 917 17.67 8.59 6.27
C ARG A 917 17.98 9.72 5.30
N ALA A 918 19.00 10.53 5.59
CA ALA A 918 19.46 11.58 4.68
C ALA A 918 19.90 10.99 3.33
N LEU A 919 20.63 9.87 3.34
CA LEU A 919 21.02 9.17 2.12
C LEU A 919 19.83 8.60 1.34
N SER A 920 18.79 8.12 2.03
CA SER A 920 17.59 7.59 1.37
C SER A 920 16.83 8.69 0.63
N VAL A 921 16.70 9.88 1.24
CA VAL A 921 16.14 11.07 0.57
C VAL A 921 16.98 11.47 -0.64
N LYS A 922 18.31 11.55 -0.47
CA LYS A 922 19.24 11.85 -1.58
C LYS A 922 19.05 10.90 -2.76
N ASN A 923 18.96 9.60 -2.53
CA ASN A 923 18.81 8.62 -3.59
C ASN A 923 17.50 8.83 -4.38
N VAL A 924 16.39 9.10 -3.69
CA VAL A 924 15.11 9.38 -4.38
C VAL A 924 15.20 10.66 -5.21
N LEU A 925 15.85 11.72 -4.71
CA LEU A 925 16.05 12.94 -5.50
C LEU A 925 16.89 12.68 -6.76
N ILE A 926 17.91 11.82 -6.69
CA ILE A 926 18.68 11.40 -7.87
C ILE A 926 17.79 10.64 -8.87
N ASP A 927 16.93 9.75 -8.39
CA ASP A 927 15.99 8.99 -9.23
C ASP A 927 14.96 9.91 -9.91
N LEU A 928 14.60 11.03 -9.25
CA LEU A 928 13.76 12.11 -9.80
C LEU A 928 14.52 13.06 -10.74
N GLY A 929 15.83 12.88 -10.92
CA GLY A 929 16.65 13.58 -11.91
C GLY A 929 17.59 14.66 -11.35
N CYS A 930 17.65 14.87 -10.03
CA CYS A 930 18.59 15.81 -9.42
C CYS A 930 20.05 15.35 -9.60
N PRO A 931 20.96 16.22 -10.08
CA PRO A 931 22.38 15.89 -10.18
C PRO A 931 23.01 15.54 -8.82
N ASP A 932 23.75 14.42 -8.76
CA ASP A 932 24.42 13.95 -7.53
C ASP A 932 25.42 14.96 -6.94
N ASP A 933 26.02 15.81 -7.78
CA ASP A 933 26.96 16.85 -7.36
C ASP A 933 26.30 18.06 -6.68
N LEU A 934 24.97 18.20 -6.80
CA LEU A 934 24.19 19.19 -6.07
C LEU A 934 23.67 18.66 -4.72
N LEU A 935 23.88 17.39 -4.40
CA LEU A 935 23.30 16.77 -3.21
C LEU A 935 24.40 16.26 -2.28
N ASP A 936 24.40 16.73 -1.02
CA ASP A 936 25.24 16.17 0.05
C ASP A 936 24.38 15.74 1.24
N THR A 937 24.92 14.88 2.10
CA THR A 937 24.17 14.30 3.23
C THR A 937 24.99 14.26 4.51
N GLN A 938 24.36 14.57 5.63
CA GLN A 938 24.96 14.46 6.96
C GLN A 938 23.94 13.93 7.97
N GLY A 939 24.37 13.08 8.91
CA GLY A 939 23.54 12.68 10.05
C GLY A 939 24.05 13.31 11.35
N PHE A 940 23.13 13.64 12.24
CA PHE A 940 23.44 14.21 13.56
C PHE A 940 22.92 13.37 14.73
N GLY A 941 22.26 12.24 14.46
CA GLY A 941 21.59 11.42 15.47
C GLY A 941 20.65 12.27 16.35
N GLU A 942 20.76 12.06 17.67
CA GLU A 942 19.94 12.74 18.69
C GLU A 942 20.56 14.05 19.22
N SER A 943 21.71 14.47 18.68
CA SER A 943 22.54 15.53 19.27
C SER A 943 21.99 16.95 19.12
N LEU A 944 21.05 17.17 18.18
CA LEU A 944 20.47 18.47 17.84
C LEU A 944 18.91 18.44 17.87
N PRO A 945 18.30 18.27 19.07
CA PRO A 945 16.84 18.32 19.20
C PRO A 945 16.32 19.76 19.05
N VAL A 946 15.19 19.92 18.37
CA VAL A 946 14.49 21.21 18.21
C VAL A 946 13.36 21.40 19.23
N THR A 947 12.92 20.31 19.85
CA THR A 947 11.91 20.30 20.91
C THR A 947 12.21 19.22 21.96
N ASP A 948 11.39 19.13 23.02
CA ASP A 948 11.55 18.11 24.05
C ASP A 948 11.41 16.69 23.48
N ASN A 949 12.08 15.72 24.09
CA ASN A 949 11.92 14.29 23.77
C ASN A 949 11.01 13.56 24.78
N GLU A 950 10.36 14.29 25.68
CA GLU A 950 9.53 13.72 26.74
C GLU A 950 8.17 13.27 26.17
N THR A 951 7.63 14.05 25.24
CA THR A 951 6.34 13.77 24.60
C THR A 951 6.48 12.99 23.29
N ALA A 952 5.44 12.24 22.91
CA ALA A 952 5.41 11.54 21.62
C ALA A 952 5.46 12.54 20.44
N LYS A 953 4.75 13.67 20.56
CA LYS A 953 4.78 14.77 19.59
C LYS A 953 6.19 15.35 19.47
N GLY A 954 6.85 15.64 20.59
CA GLY A 954 8.20 16.18 20.58
C GLY A 954 9.24 15.23 19.95
N ARG A 955 9.16 13.94 20.26
CA ARG A 955 9.98 12.91 19.58
C ARG A 955 9.70 12.85 18.07
N GLN A 956 8.45 12.95 17.64
CA GLN A 956 8.11 12.97 16.21
C GLN A 956 8.75 14.15 15.50
N THR A 957 8.66 15.37 16.06
CA THR A 957 9.31 16.57 15.51
C THR A 957 10.84 16.45 15.46
N ASN A 958 11.45 15.73 16.41
CA ASN A 958 12.90 15.51 16.41
C ASN A 958 13.35 14.48 15.35
N ARG A 959 12.48 13.58 14.89
CA ARG A 959 12.72 12.67 13.76
C ARG A 959 12.45 13.39 12.43
N ARG A 960 13.43 14.12 11.93
CA ARG A 960 13.28 14.99 10.75
C ARG A 960 14.48 14.92 9.81
N VAL A 961 14.28 15.39 8.58
CA VAL A 961 15.36 15.76 7.66
C VAL A 961 15.29 17.27 7.43
N VAL A 962 16.44 17.93 7.40
CA VAL A 962 16.56 19.38 7.23
C VAL A 962 17.35 19.65 5.96
N LEU A 963 16.87 20.59 5.15
CA LEU A 963 17.56 21.12 3.99
C LEU A 963 18.46 22.28 4.43
N THR A 964 19.74 22.24 4.12
CA THR A 964 20.60 23.42 4.19
C THR A 964 21.07 23.76 2.79
N ILE A 965 20.69 24.93 2.29
CA ILE A 965 21.09 25.39 0.96
C ILE A 965 22.53 25.92 1.06
N SER A 966 23.39 25.48 0.13
CA SER A 966 24.80 25.88 0.04
C SER A 966 25.15 26.28 -1.40
N LYS A 967 26.07 27.23 -1.54
CA LYS A 967 26.43 27.85 -2.82
C LYS A 967 27.34 27.00 -3.70
#